data_AF-A0A445IUN7-F1
#
_entry.id   AF-A0A445IUN7-F1
#
_cell.length_a   1.000
_cell.length_b   1.000
_cell.length_c   1.000
_cell.angle_alpha   90.00
_cell.angle_beta   90.00
_cell.angle_gamma   90.00
#
_symmetry.space_group_name_H-M   'P 1'
#
loop_
_entity.id
_entity.type
_entity.pdbx_description
1 polymer ?
#
loop_
_entity_poly.entity_id
_entity_poly.type
_entity_poly.pdbx_seq_one_letter_code
_entity_poly.pdbx_strand_id
1 'polypeptide(L)'
;MDLAMILEAALSPQPDERKGAEQRLDEMQQAPQHPVSLFQIIVDSSNCNMPIRQVAAIHFKNLIAKNWTKISLDHKELLRNHILLFLPQLPPLLRSQLGECLKTIIHSDYPLHFPHLLDWIILNLQDHHHVHSSLFVLRILSRKYEFKSDDERTPIYRVVEDTFPLLLNIFNSFLQIPNPSIELADLIKLISKIFWSSIYLEVPKVLFDQNVFNAWMVLFLNVLERPVPLEGQPADPELRKSWGWWKVKKWTVHILNRLYTRFGDLKLHNLENKAFAQMFQKHYAGKILDCYLNLLNVIRVGGYLPDRVINLVLQYLSNSISKNSMYTALQPRLDVLLFEIVFPLMCFNDNDQKLWDEDPHEYVRKGYDIIEDLYSPKTASLDFVSELIRKRGKDNLHNFIQFTVEIFKRYDEAPAEYKPYRQKDGALLAIGALCDKLKQTEPYKSELEHMLVQHVFPEFSSPVGHLRAKAAWVAGQYAHINFSDQNNFRKALQCVVCGMRDPELPVRIDSVFALRSFVEACKDLNEIRPILPQLLDEFFKLMNEIENEDLVFTLETIVDKFGEEMAPYALGLCQNLAATFWRCMNTTEADDEADDPGALAAVGCLRAISTILESVSSLPQLFVQIEPALLPIMRRMLTTDGQEVFEEVLEIVSYMTFFSPTISLDMWSLWPLMMEALADWAIDFFSNILVPLDNYISRGTAHFLICKEPDYQQSLWNMISSVMGDKNMEDNDIEPAPKLIEVVFLNCKGQVDQWVEPYLRITVERLHRTEKSHLKCLLMQVIADALYYNAPLTLSILQKLGVTSEIFTLWFNMLQGVKKNGVRANFKREHDKKVCCLGLTSLLALPAGQLPGDALGQVFRATLDLLVAYKDQVAEAAKEEEAEDDDDDDMDDFQTDDEDEDDNGSDKEMGIDAEDGDEADSSKFTKLAEQTKTFRPNDEDDDDSDDDFSDDEELHSPIDEVDPFVFFVDTMKVMQSSDPLGFQNLTQTLEFSYQALANGVAQHAELRRGETEKEKLEKSSATIDS
;
A
#
# COMPACT_ATOMS: atom_id res chain seq x y z
N MET A 1 -12.39 40.94 -32.57
CA MET A 1 -12.82 40.19 -33.76
C MET A 1 -11.87 39.03 -34.07
N ASP A 2 -10.55 39.23 -34.11
CA ASP A 2 -9.60 38.13 -34.40
C ASP A 2 -9.68 36.95 -33.43
N LEU A 3 -9.70 37.19 -32.12
CA LEU A 3 -9.69 36.09 -31.13
C LEU A 3 -10.95 35.20 -31.19
N ALA A 4 -12.13 35.77 -31.46
CA ALA A 4 -13.36 34.99 -31.60
C ALA A 4 -13.35 34.10 -32.85
N MET A 5 -12.77 34.58 -33.96
CA MET A 5 -12.60 33.78 -35.18
C MET A 5 -11.58 32.65 -34.99
N ILE A 6 -10.52 32.88 -34.21
CA ILE A 6 -9.53 31.84 -33.87
C ILE A 6 -10.18 30.75 -32.99
N LEU A 7 -10.97 31.14 -32.00
CA LEU A 7 -11.72 30.18 -31.16
C LEU A 7 -12.78 29.42 -31.96
N GLU A 8 -13.40 30.05 -32.97
CA GLU A 8 -14.31 29.37 -33.90
C GLU A 8 -13.56 28.38 -34.80
N ALA A 9 -12.36 28.71 -35.27
CA ALA A 9 -11.50 27.78 -36.02
C ALA A 9 -11.01 26.59 -35.17
N ALA A 10 -10.81 26.79 -33.86
CA ALA A 10 -10.50 25.71 -32.91
C ALA A 10 -11.67 24.71 -32.75
N LEU A 11 -12.88 25.08 -33.14
CA LEU A 11 -14.07 24.21 -33.18
C LEU A 11 -14.31 23.56 -34.56
N SER A 12 -13.43 23.79 -35.54
CA SER A 12 -13.60 23.24 -36.90
C SER A 12 -13.51 21.71 -36.90
N PRO A 13 -14.32 20.99 -37.69
CA PRO A 13 -14.16 19.55 -37.87
C PRO A 13 -12.88 19.18 -38.65
N GLN A 14 -12.18 20.16 -39.24
CA GLN A 14 -10.94 19.93 -39.98
C GLN A 14 -9.71 19.93 -39.05
N PRO A 15 -8.91 18.85 -39.00
CA PRO A 15 -7.75 18.73 -38.11
C PRO A 15 -6.70 19.83 -38.31
N ASP A 16 -6.43 20.22 -39.56
CA ASP A 16 -5.40 21.22 -39.88
C ASP A 16 -5.79 22.64 -39.43
N GLU A 17 -7.08 22.98 -39.53
CA GLU A 17 -7.61 24.26 -39.06
C GLU A 17 -7.60 24.35 -37.53
N ARG A 18 -7.94 23.25 -36.83
CA ARG A 18 -7.87 23.18 -35.36
C ARG A 18 -6.44 23.33 -34.85
N LYS A 19 -5.50 22.52 -35.37
CA LYS A 19 -4.08 22.59 -34.98
C LYS A 19 -3.49 23.97 -35.25
N GLY A 20 -3.83 24.58 -36.39
CA GLY A 20 -3.40 25.94 -36.71
C GLY A 20 -4.01 27.01 -35.80
N ALA A 21 -5.24 26.81 -35.32
CA ALA A 21 -5.89 27.70 -34.36
C ALA A 21 -5.31 27.57 -32.95
N GLU A 22 -5.07 26.35 -32.47
CA GLU A 22 -4.43 26.07 -31.17
C GLU A 22 -3.03 26.68 -31.07
N GLN A 23 -2.19 26.50 -32.10
CA GLN A 23 -0.87 27.12 -32.15
C GLN A 23 -0.92 28.65 -32.04
N ARG A 24 -1.90 29.29 -32.69
CA ARG A 24 -2.10 30.74 -32.59
C ARG A 24 -2.61 31.16 -31.22
N LEU A 25 -3.42 30.35 -30.55
CA LEU A 25 -3.86 30.61 -29.18
C LEU A 25 -2.67 30.55 -28.21
N ASP A 26 -1.77 29.60 -28.38
CA ASP A 26 -0.54 29.48 -27.58
C ASP A 26 0.40 30.68 -27.77
N GLU A 27 0.57 31.15 -29.02
CA GLU A 27 1.33 32.36 -29.31
C GLU A 27 0.70 33.61 -28.65
N MET A 28 -0.63 33.72 -28.69
CA MET A 28 -1.37 34.84 -28.10
C MET A 28 -1.42 34.79 -26.57
N GLN A 29 -1.18 33.64 -25.95
CA GLN A 29 -1.22 33.45 -24.51
C GLN A 29 -0.20 34.31 -23.76
N GLN A 30 0.89 34.72 -24.43
CA GLN A 30 1.92 35.58 -23.88
C GLN A 30 1.52 37.08 -23.82
N ALA A 31 0.42 37.48 -24.46
CA ALA A 31 -0.01 38.87 -24.48
C ALA A 31 -0.68 39.28 -23.15
N PRO A 32 -0.30 40.42 -22.53
CA PRO A 32 -0.83 40.83 -21.22
C PRO A 32 -2.36 41.04 -21.16
N GLN A 33 -3.00 41.36 -22.28
CA GLN A 33 -4.45 41.59 -22.37
C GLN A 33 -5.25 40.34 -22.78
N HIS A 34 -4.58 39.21 -23.05
CA HIS A 34 -5.21 37.99 -23.50
C HIS A 34 -6.24 37.44 -22.49
N PRO A 35 -5.95 37.36 -21.17
CA PRO A 35 -6.95 36.92 -20.19
C PRO A 35 -8.22 37.80 -20.16
N VAL A 36 -8.06 39.12 -20.26
CA VAL A 36 -9.17 40.08 -20.25
C VAL A 36 -10.01 39.95 -21.52
N SER A 37 -9.36 39.70 -22.67
CA SER A 37 -10.01 39.51 -23.96
C SER A 37 -10.83 38.22 -24.00
N LEU A 38 -10.30 37.12 -23.47
CA LEU A 38 -11.06 35.88 -23.29
C LEU A 38 -12.26 36.09 -22.37
N PHE A 39 -12.08 36.79 -21.25
CA PHE A 39 -13.18 37.08 -20.33
C PHE A 39 -14.30 37.91 -20.97
N GLN A 40 -13.97 38.91 -21.80
CA GLN A 40 -14.97 39.67 -22.55
C GLN A 40 -15.80 38.79 -23.47
N ILE A 41 -15.17 37.82 -24.17
CA ILE A 41 -15.87 36.87 -25.04
C ILE A 41 -16.82 35.99 -24.22
N ILE A 42 -16.40 35.52 -23.05
CA ILE A 42 -17.23 34.68 -22.16
C ILE A 42 -18.52 35.41 -21.74
N VAL A 43 -18.43 36.71 -21.46
CA VAL A 43 -19.55 37.51 -20.95
C VAL A 43 -20.45 38.06 -22.08
N ASP A 44 -19.91 38.26 -23.29
CA ASP A 44 -20.65 38.84 -24.42
C ASP A 44 -21.69 37.88 -25.01
N SER A 45 -22.86 37.85 -24.37
CA SER A 45 -24.03 37.10 -24.83
C SER A 45 -24.69 37.67 -26.09
N SER A 46 -24.35 38.90 -26.50
CA SER A 46 -24.98 39.57 -27.63
C SER A 46 -24.29 39.30 -28.96
N ASN A 47 -22.96 39.13 -28.96
CA ASN A 47 -22.18 38.97 -30.18
C ASN A 47 -21.49 37.60 -30.32
N CYS A 48 -21.45 36.77 -29.26
CA CYS A 48 -20.77 35.47 -29.28
C CYS A 48 -21.74 34.31 -29.01
N ASN A 49 -21.71 33.29 -29.85
CA ASN A 49 -22.51 32.07 -29.69
C ASN A 49 -21.98 31.20 -28.53
N MET A 50 -22.85 30.37 -27.94
CA MET A 50 -22.51 29.53 -26.77
C MET A 50 -21.26 28.64 -26.95
N PRO A 51 -21.04 27.97 -28.09
CA PRO A 51 -19.83 27.15 -28.28
C PRO A 51 -18.53 27.95 -28.19
N ILE A 52 -18.49 29.14 -28.80
CA ILE A 52 -17.33 30.05 -28.75
C ILE A 52 -17.09 30.52 -27.30
N ARG A 53 -18.16 30.85 -26.57
CA ARG A 53 -18.09 31.25 -25.17
C ARG A 53 -17.58 30.12 -24.26
N GLN A 54 -17.97 28.88 -24.56
CA GLN A 54 -17.52 27.70 -23.81
C GLN A 54 -16.04 27.41 -24.04
N VAL A 55 -15.57 27.42 -25.29
CA VAL A 55 -14.15 27.25 -25.61
C VAL A 55 -13.32 28.38 -25.02
N ALA A 56 -13.79 29.63 -25.11
CA ALA A 56 -13.14 30.76 -24.45
C ALA A 56 -13.01 30.55 -22.92
N ALA A 57 -14.05 29.99 -22.28
CA ALA A 57 -14.03 29.70 -20.84
C ALA A 57 -13.06 28.58 -20.47
N ILE A 58 -12.93 27.54 -21.30
CA ILE A 58 -11.97 26.44 -21.09
C ILE A 58 -10.52 26.95 -21.26
N HIS A 59 -10.23 27.71 -22.32
CA HIS A 59 -8.91 28.32 -22.48
C HIS A 59 -8.59 29.30 -21.35
N PHE A 60 -9.58 30.08 -20.92
CA PHE A 60 -9.42 30.97 -19.77
C PHE A 60 -9.12 30.18 -18.49
N LYS A 61 -9.82 29.08 -18.22
CA LYS A 61 -9.53 28.16 -17.10
C LYS A 61 -8.08 27.69 -17.12
N ASN A 62 -7.65 27.11 -18.24
CA ASN A 62 -6.30 26.55 -18.39
C ASN A 62 -5.22 27.64 -18.26
N LEU A 63 -5.50 28.85 -18.75
CA LEU A 63 -4.62 30.00 -18.62
C LEU A 63 -4.46 30.45 -17.17
N ILE A 64 -5.56 30.57 -16.42
CA ILE A 64 -5.52 30.94 -15.02
C ILE A 64 -4.79 29.87 -14.21
N ALA A 65 -5.09 28.59 -14.41
CA ALA A 65 -4.42 27.48 -13.73
C ALA A 65 -2.89 27.53 -13.90
N LYS A 66 -2.39 27.71 -15.14
CA LYS A 66 -0.94 27.70 -15.43
C LYS A 66 -0.21 28.99 -15.10
N ASN A 67 -0.85 30.15 -15.29
CA ASN A 67 -0.16 31.45 -15.34
C ASN A 67 -0.62 32.45 -14.28
N TRP A 68 -1.51 32.09 -13.34
CA TRP A 68 -2.01 33.07 -12.35
C TRP A 68 -0.89 33.80 -11.60
N THR A 69 0.21 33.14 -11.22
CA THR A 69 1.35 33.77 -10.54
C THR A 69 2.10 34.80 -11.40
N LYS A 70 2.06 34.65 -12.74
CA LYS A 70 2.79 35.47 -13.72
C LYS A 70 2.01 36.70 -14.21
N ILE A 71 0.71 36.79 -13.91
CA ILE A 71 -0.15 37.92 -14.29
C ILE A 71 0.15 39.15 -13.42
N SER A 72 0.14 40.35 -14.01
CA SER A 72 0.33 41.61 -13.29
C SER A 72 -0.76 41.88 -12.25
N LEU A 73 -0.40 42.56 -11.15
CA LEU A 73 -1.32 42.84 -10.03
C LEU A 73 -2.57 43.62 -10.47
N ASP A 74 -2.44 44.62 -11.34
CA ASP A 74 -3.56 45.43 -11.84
C ASP A 74 -4.58 44.59 -12.63
N HIS A 75 -4.09 43.63 -13.43
CA HIS A 75 -4.96 42.72 -14.18
C HIS A 75 -5.62 41.70 -13.26
N LYS A 76 -4.93 41.22 -12.21
CA LYS A 76 -5.53 40.34 -11.21
C LYS A 76 -6.70 41.00 -10.50
N GLU A 77 -6.56 42.24 -10.06
CA GLU A 77 -7.64 42.97 -9.36
C GLU A 77 -8.87 43.16 -10.28
N LEU A 78 -8.64 43.54 -11.53
CA LEU A 78 -9.71 43.69 -12.53
C LEU A 78 -10.43 42.36 -12.80
N LEU A 79 -9.68 41.26 -12.98
CA LEU A 79 -10.26 39.93 -13.22
C LEU A 79 -11.06 39.44 -12.00
N ARG A 80 -10.55 39.61 -10.78
CA ARG A 80 -11.28 39.27 -9.54
C ARG A 80 -12.63 39.97 -9.47
N ASN A 81 -12.65 41.28 -9.67
CA ASN A 81 -13.88 42.08 -9.59
C ASN A 81 -14.87 41.73 -10.71
N HIS A 82 -14.39 41.54 -11.94
CA HIS A 82 -15.25 41.20 -13.07
C HIS A 82 -15.82 39.78 -12.98
N ILE A 83 -15.04 38.79 -12.54
CA ILE A 83 -15.55 37.43 -12.36
C ILE A 83 -16.71 37.43 -11.36
N LEU A 84 -16.53 38.08 -10.19
CA LEU A 84 -17.60 38.17 -9.18
C LEU A 84 -18.84 38.91 -9.70
N LEU A 85 -18.66 39.97 -10.49
CA LEU A 85 -19.77 40.74 -11.06
C LEU A 85 -20.64 39.94 -12.05
N PHE A 86 -19.99 39.15 -12.92
CA PHE A 86 -20.68 38.46 -14.02
C PHE A 86 -21.10 37.02 -13.69
N LEU A 87 -20.51 36.38 -12.66
CA LEU A 87 -20.85 35.02 -12.25
C LEU A 87 -22.37 34.76 -12.11
N PRO A 88 -23.18 35.67 -11.53
CA PRO A 88 -24.63 35.44 -11.40
C PRO A 88 -25.41 35.54 -12.71
N GLN A 89 -24.85 36.18 -13.72
CA GLN A 89 -25.51 36.41 -15.01
C GLN A 89 -25.21 35.29 -16.02
N LEU A 90 -24.27 34.38 -15.70
CA LEU A 90 -23.80 33.35 -16.61
C LEU A 90 -24.61 32.04 -16.50
N PRO A 91 -24.78 31.31 -17.62
CA PRO A 91 -25.40 29.99 -17.62
C PRO A 91 -24.55 28.94 -16.88
N PRO A 92 -25.14 27.82 -16.41
CA PRO A 92 -24.44 26.81 -15.61
C PRO A 92 -23.13 26.30 -16.23
N LEU A 93 -23.12 26.04 -17.54
CA LEU A 93 -21.93 25.58 -18.27
C LEU A 93 -20.74 26.54 -18.14
N LEU A 94 -20.96 27.86 -18.29
CA LEU A 94 -19.88 28.85 -18.16
C LEU A 94 -19.55 29.13 -16.69
N ARG A 95 -20.55 29.05 -15.81
CA ARG A 95 -20.36 29.23 -14.36
C ARG A 95 -19.45 28.16 -13.76
N SER A 96 -19.55 26.90 -14.21
CA SER A 96 -18.66 25.82 -13.77
C SER A 96 -17.19 26.12 -14.11
N GLN A 97 -16.92 26.53 -15.35
CA GLN A 97 -15.57 26.87 -15.81
C GLN A 97 -14.97 28.08 -15.06
N LEU A 98 -15.77 29.13 -14.84
CA LEU A 98 -15.33 30.26 -14.01
C LEU A 98 -15.21 29.91 -12.53
N GLY A 99 -15.93 28.89 -12.06
CA GLY A 99 -15.76 28.30 -10.74
C GLY A 99 -14.36 27.73 -10.54
N GLU A 100 -13.85 26.98 -11.52
CA GLU A 100 -12.47 26.48 -11.50
C GLU A 100 -11.44 27.62 -11.53
N CYS A 101 -11.67 28.68 -12.34
CA CYS A 101 -10.82 29.87 -12.26
C CYS A 101 -10.83 30.49 -10.85
N LEU A 102 -12.01 30.61 -10.23
CA LEU A 102 -12.14 31.13 -8.88
C LEU A 102 -11.47 30.23 -7.84
N LYS A 103 -11.49 28.91 -8.02
CA LYS A 103 -10.75 27.96 -7.19
C LYS A 103 -9.27 28.33 -7.19
N THR A 104 -8.62 28.41 -8.35
CA THR A 104 -7.20 28.81 -8.44
C THR A 104 -6.95 30.17 -7.77
N ILE A 105 -7.78 31.18 -8.09
CA ILE A 105 -7.64 32.54 -7.57
C ILE A 105 -7.77 32.57 -6.04
N ILE A 106 -8.76 31.90 -5.47
CA ILE A 106 -9.00 31.86 -4.02
C ILE A 106 -7.88 31.11 -3.31
N HIS A 107 -7.36 30.02 -3.89
CA HIS A 107 -6.25 29.26 -3.33
C HIS A 107 -4.98 30.12 -3.24
N SER A 108 -4.66 30.88 -4.29
CA SER A 108 -3.47 31.74 -4.30
C SER A 108 -3.61 33.05 -3.53
N ASP A 109 -4.75 33.74 -3.63
CA ASP A 109 -4.84 35.16 -3.23
C ASP A 109 -5.59 35.39 -1.90
N TYR A 110 -6.48 34.52 -1.45
CA TYR A 110 -7.25 34.73 -0.22
C TYR A 110 -6.51 34.21 1.03
N PRO A 111 -6.50 34.91 2.19
CA PRO A 111 -7.20 36.16 2.49
C PRO A 111 -6.42 37.45 2.17
N LEU A 112 -5.10 37.38 1.98
CA LEU A 112 -4.21 38.56 1.98
C LEU A 112 -4.40 39.50 0.79
N HIS A 113 -4.51 38.94 -0.43
CA HIS A 113 -4.61 39.70 -1.68
C HIS A 113 -6.05 39.79 -2.21
N PHE A 114 -7.00 39.14 -1.54
CA PHE A 114 -8.43 39.21 -1.87
C PHE A 114 -9.35 39.43 -0.64
N PRO A 115 -9.14 40.51 0.14
CA PRO A 115 -9.83 40.70 1.42
C PRO A 115 -11.34 40.95 1.29
N HIS A 116 -11.79 41.60 0.21
CA HIS A 116 -13.21 41.98 0.01
C HIS A 116 -14.13 40.82 -0.43
N LEU A 117 -13.58 39.63 -0.66
CA LEU A 117 -14.35 38.47 -1.11
C LEU A 117 -15.45 38.11 -0.10
N LEU A 118 -15.14 38.12 1.20
CA LEU A 118 -16.11 37.78 2.25
C LEU A 118 -17.25 38.80 2.32
N ASP A 119 -16.93 40.10 2.25
CA ASP A 119 -17.93 41.17 2.23
C ASP A 119 -18.88 41.03 1.04
N TRP A 120 -18.34 40.68 -0.14
CA TRP A 120 -19.14 40.43 -1.33
C TRP A 120 -20.08 39.22 -1.14
N ILE A 121 -19.59 38.13 -0.55
CA ILE A 121 -20.42 36.94 -0.25
C ILE A 121 -21.57 37.32 0.68
N ILE A 122 -21.27 38.02 1.79
CA ILE A 122 -22.26 38.42 2.80
C ILE A 122 -23.36 39.28 2.19
N LEU A 123 -22.98 40.28 1.37
CA LEU A 123 -23.93 41.17 0.71
C LEU A 123 -24.86 40.41 -0.25
N ASN A 124 -24.29 39.54 -1.09
CA ASN A 124 -25.04 38.84 -2.13
C ASN A 124 -25.79 37.58 -1.63
N LEU A 125 -25.51 37.09 -0.41
CA LEU A 125 -26.32 36.06 0.25
C LEU A 125 -27.72 36.58 0.64
N GLN A 126 -27.88 37.89 0.81
CA GLN A 126 -29.17 38.50 1.19
C GLN A 126 -30.08 38.77 -0.02
N ASP A 127 -29.57 38.69 -1.25
CA ASP A 127 -30.32 38.93 -2.48
C ASP A 127 -30.75 37.60 -3.13
N HIS A 128 -32.07 37.39 -3.24
CA HIS A 128 -32.70 36.21 -3.81
C HIS A 128 -32.19 35.82 -5.20
N HIS A 129 -31.77 36.80 -6.03
CA HIS A 129 -31.28 36.52 -7.39
C HIS A 129 -29.81 36.08 -7.41
N HIS A 130 -29.06 36.40 -6.36
CA HIS A 130 -27.61 36.15 -6.29
C HIS A 130 -27.24 35.05 -5.29
N VAL A 131 -28.19 34.56 -4.48
CA VAL A 131 -27.93 33.52 -3.46
C VAL A 131 -27.18 32.31 -4.02
N HIS A 132 -27.58 31.79 -5.19
CA HIS A 132 -26.90 30.65 -5.80
C HIS A 132 -25.41 30.91 -6.02
N SER A 133 -25.07 32.03 -6.64
CA SER A 133 -23.68 32.39 -6.96
C SER A 133 -22.87 32.66 -5.70
N SER A 134 -23.48 33.30 -4.70
CA SER A 134 -22.84 33.55 -3.41
C SER A 134 -22.54 32.24 -2.67
N LEU A 135 -23.49 31.30 -2.63
CA LEU A 135 -23.30 29.97 -2.05
C LEU A 135 -22.23 29.17 -2.82
N PHE A 136 -22.22 29.27 -4.14
CA PHE A 136 -21.22 28.60 -4.97
C PHE A 136 -19.79 29.11 -4.66
N VAL A 137 -19.60 30.44 -4.60
CA VAL A 137 -18.31 31.05 -4.22
C VAL A 137 -17.93 30.70 -2.78
N LEU A 138 -18.90 30.72 -1.84
CA LEU A 138 -18.67 30.35 -0.45
C LEU A 138 -18.28 28.87 -0.29
N ARG A 139 -18.82 27.96 -1.11
CA ARG A 139 -18.40 26.56 -1.14
C ARG A 139 -16.95 26.43 -1.59
N ILE A 140 -16.53 27.12 -2.65
CA ILE A 140 -15.12 27.11 -3.11
C ILE A 140 -14.20 27.62 -2.00
N LEU A 141 -14.57 28.72 -1.35
CA LEU A 141 -13.81 29.30 -0.25
C LEU A 141 -13.73 28.34 0.96
N SER A 142 -14.81 27.65 1.29
CA SER A 142 -14.84 26.71 2.41
C SER A 142 -14.04 25.44 2.09
N ARG A 143 -14.08 24.96 0.84
CA ARG A 143 -13.32 23.79 0.36
C ARG A 143 -11.81 24.00 0.48
N LYS A 144 -11.31 25.22 0.24
CA LYS A 144 -9.88 25.57 0.36
C LYS A 144 -9.29 25.13 1.70
N TYR A 145 -10.07 25.22 2.78
CA TYR A 145 -9.61 24.93 4.13
C TYR A 145 -10.03 23.54 4.63
N GLU A 146 -10.71 22.74 3.80
CA GLU A 146 -11.29 21.43 4.18
C GLU A 146 -10.22 20.47 4.72
N PHE A 147 -9.03 20.45 4.10
CA PHE A 147 -7.92 19.55 4.45
C PHE A 147 -6.66 20.28 4.97
N LYS A 148 -6.80 21.52 5.46
CA LYS A 148 -5.67 22.33 5.95
C LYS A 148 -5.40 22.12 7.44
N SER A 149 -4.14 22.27 7.87
CA SER A 149 -3.75 22.23 9.28
C SER A 149 -4.35 23.40 10.08
N ASP A 150 -4.41 23.28 11.40
CA ASP A 150 -5.07 24.25 12.29
C ASP A 150 -4.54 25.68 12.12
N ASP A 151 -3.22 25.85 11.96
CA ASP A 151 -2.60 27.16 11.75
C ASP A 151 -3.10 27.82 10.45
N GLU A 152 -3.19 27.05 9.36
CA GLU A 152 -3.68 27.51 8.06
C GLU A 152 -5.21 27.70 8.02
N ARG A 153 -5.95 27.09 8.95
CA ARG A 153 -7.42 27.22 9.07
C ARG A 153 -7.87 28.51 9.73
N THR A 154 -6.98 29.29 10.33
CA THR A 154 -7.33 30.57 10.99
C THR A 154 -8.32 31.46 10.20
N PRO A 155 -8.18 31.65 8.87
CA PRO A 155 -9.11 32.47 8.10
C PRO A 155 -10.54 31.91 7.99
N ILE A 156 -10.73 30.58 8.02
CA ILE A 156 -12.06 29.97 7.88
C ILE A 156 -12.94 30.25 9.11
N TYR A 157 -12.37 30.43 10.29
CA TYR A 157 -13.15 30.71 11.50
C TYR A 157 -13.91 32.03 11.39
N ARG A 158 -13.28 33.08 10.85
CA ARG A 158 -13.96 34.36 10.57
C ARG A 158 -15.05 34.21 9.52
N VAL A 159 -14.79 33.44 8.45
CA VAL A 159 -15.80 33.18 7.40
C VAL A 159 -17.02 32.49 8.01
N VAL A 160 -16.82 31.50 8.90
CA VAL A 160 -17.89 30.79 9.59
C VAL A 160 -18.68 31.73 10.52
N GLU A 161 -17.99 32.53 11.33
CA GLU A 161 -18.59 33.53 12.24
C GLU A 161 -19.56 34.47 11.51
N ASP A 162 -19.14 35.01 10.36
CA ASP A 162 -19.90 36.01 9.63
C ASP A 162 -21.02 35.40 8.75
N THR A 163 -20.84 34.17 8.24
CA THR A 163 -21.76 33.57 7.26
C THR A 163 -22.77 32.60 7.85
N PHE A 164 -22.46 31.84 8.92
CA PHE A 164 -23.35 30.79 9.43
C PHE A 164 -24.72 31.31 9.92
N PRO A 165 -24.83 32.46 10.61
CA PRO A 165 -26.13 33.01 10.97
C PRO A 165 -27.01 33.33 9.76
N LEU A 166 -26.41 33.80 8.65
CA LEU A 166 -27.12 34.07 7.40
C LEU A 166 -27.55 32.77 6.72
N LEU A 167 -26.64 31.80 6.63
CA LEU A 167 -26.93 30.48 6.05
C LEU A 167 -28.05 29.77 6.80
N LEU A 168 -28.06 29.85 8.13
CA LEU A 168 -29.11 29.25 8.96
C LEU A 168 -30.50 29.85 8.64
N ASN A 169 -30.59 31.18 8.50
CA ASN A 169 -31.83 31.86 8.14
C ASN A 169 -32.31 31.48 6.73
N ILE A 170 -31.38 31.42 5.76
CA ILE A 170 -31.66 31.02 4.38
C ILE A 170 -32.11 29.56 4.32
N PHE A 171 -31.43 28.66 5.03
CA PHE A 171 -31.78 27.25 5.06
C PHE A 171 -33.17 27.05 5.69
N ASN A 172 -33.47 27.71 6.80
CA ASN A 172 -34.80 27.66 7.40
C ASN A 172 -35.89 28.18 6.45
N SER A 173 -35.65 29.31 5.75
CA SER A 173 -36.65 29.85 4.81
C SER A 173 -36.93 28.90 3.64
N PHE A 174 -35.88 28.23 3.13
CA PHE A 174 -36.02 27.23 2.07
C PHE A 174 -36.82 26.01 2.52
N LEU A 175 -36.65 25.54 3.75
CA LEU A 175 -37.41 24.39 4.26
C LEU A 175 -38.91 24.67 4.43
N GLN A 176 -39.30 25.91 4.71
CA GLN A 176 -40.71 26.30 4.88
C GLN A 176 -41.52 26.35 3.57
N ILE A 177 -40.86 26.21 2.41
CA ILE A 177 -41.55 26.24 1.10
C ILE A 177 -42.33 24.93 0.90
N PRO A 178 -43.68 24.98 0.73
CA PRO A 178 -44.54 23.79 0.72
C PRO A 178 -44.33 22.90 -0.53
N ASN A 179 -43.99 23.48 -1.69
CA ASN A 179 -43.67 22.76 -2.93
C ASN A 179 -42.29 23.17 -3.46
N PRO A 180 -41.21 22.47 -3.07
CA PRO A 180 -39.87 22.94 -3.33
C PRO A 180 -39.36 22.44 -4.70
N SER A 181 -38.75 23.33 -5.49
CA SER A 181 -38.17 22.99 -6.79
C SER A 181 -36.88 22.19 -6.65
N ILE A 182 -36.42 21.56 -7.74
CA ILE A 182 -35.11 20.88 -7.78
C ILE A 182 -33.97 21.89 -7.54
N GLU A 183 -34.10 23.11 -8.06
CA GLU A 183 -33.14 24.20 -7.83
C GLU A 183 -32.97 24.50 -6.33
N LEU A 184 -34.04 24.41 -5.54
CA LEU A 184 -33.98 24.59 -4.09
C LEU A 184 -33.18 23.47 -3.41
N ALA A 185 -33.31 22.24 -3.91
CA ALA A 185 -32.51 21.12 -3.43
C ALA A 185 -31.01 21.37 -3.66
N ASP A 186 -30.63 21.92 -4.82
CA ASP A 186 -29.24 22.27 -5.11
C ASP A 186 -28.70 23.37 -4.18
N LEU A 187 -29.52 24.37 -3.81
CA LEU A 187 -29.13 25.40 -2.85
C LEU A 187 -28.95 24.82 -1.44
N ILE A 188 -29.88 23.97 -0.98
CA ILE A 188 -29.77 23.29 0.32
C ILE A 188 -28.53 22.37 0.35
N LYS A 189 -28.26 21.68 -0.77
CA LYS A 189 -27.07 20.85 -0.95
C LYS A 189 -25.79 21.69 -0.81
N LEU A 190 -25.74 22.87 -1.45
CA LEU A 190 -24.59 23.78 -1.31
C LEU A 190 -24.38 24.23 0.14
N ILE A 191 -25.45 24.61 0.85
CA ILE A 191 -25.38 24.97 2.28
C ILE A 191 -24.84 23.80 3.11
N SER A 192 -25.31 22.58 2.83
CA SER A 192 -24.84 21.37 3.51
C SER A 192 -23.36 21.11 3.23
N LYS A 193 -22.92 21.20 1.96
CA LYS A 193 -21.50 21.04 1.58
C LYS A 193 -20.61 22.13 2.21
N ILE A 194 -21.09 23.37 2.34
CA ILE A 194 -20.38 24.44 3.06
C ILE A 194 -20.19 24.04 4.53
N PHE A 195 -21.27 23.65 5.21
CA PHE A 195 -21.22 23.21 6.61
C PHE A 195 -20.23 22.05 6.79
N TRP A 196 -20.30 21.03 5.91
CA TRP A 196 -19.37 19.91 5.88
C TRP A 196 -17.91 20.36 5.81
N SER A 197 -17.57 21.19 4.82
CA SER A 197 -16.20 21.67 4.62
C SER A 197 -15.66 22.40 5.86
N SER A 198 -16.53 23.16 6.52
CA SER A 198 -16.18 23.92 7.72
C SER A 198 -15.90 23.03 8.91
N ILE A 199 -16.56 21.87 9.03
CA ILE A 199 -16.41 20.96 10.17
C ILE A 199 -15.51 19.74 9.90
N TYR A 200 -14.97 19.57 8.68
CA TYR A 200 -14.36 18.31 8.25
C TYR A 200 -13.25 17.80 9.19
N LEU A 201 -12.29 18.67 9.54
CA LEU A 201 -11.20 18.35 10.47
C LEU A 201 -11.50 18.72 11.91
N GLU A 202 -12.08 19.90 12.14
CA GLU A 202 -12.37 20.45 13.46
C GLU A 202 -13.72 21.20 13.46
N VAL A 203 -14.44 21.17 14.58
CA VAL A 203 -15.67 21.93 14.81
C VAL A 203 -15.35 23.41 15.10
N PRO A 204 -15.84 24.37 14.30
CA PRO A 204 -15.65 25.79 14.57
C PRO A 204 -16.24 26.21 15.92
N LYS A 205 -15.54 27.10 16.65
CA LYS A 205 -15.93 27.56 18.00
C LYS A 205 -17.34 28.15 18.09
N VAL A 206 -17.86 28.72 17.01
CA VAL A 206 -19.24 29.22 16.91
C VAL A 206 -20.27 28.12 17.17
N LEU A 207 -19.96 26.88 16.78
CA LEU A 207 -20.81 25.72 16.99
C LEU A 207 -20.70 25.15 18.42
N PHE A 208 -19.81 25.66 19.27
CA PHE A 208 -19.82 25.33 20.70
C PHE A 208 -20.94 26.06 21.45
N ASP A 209 -21.50 27.14 20.87
CA ASP A 209 -22.75 27.71 21.38
C ASP A 209 -23.90 26.74 21.12
N GLN A 210 -24.48 26.24 22.21
CA GLN A 210 -25.56 25.26 22.18
C GLN A 210 -26.79 25.73 21.41
N ASN A 211 -27.10 27.03 21.40
CA ASN A 211 -28.26 27.56 20.69
C ASN A 211 -28.02 27.55 19.18
N VAL A 212 -26.82 27.95 18.75
CA VAL A 212 -26.43 27.96 17.34
C VAL A 212 -26.38 26.54 16.80
N PHE A 213 -25.73 25.64 17.54
CA PHE A 213 -25.66 24.23 17.17
C PHE A 213 -27.04 23.57 17.11
N ASN A 214 -27.88 23.79 18.13
CA ASN A 214 -29.25 23.27 18.14
C ASN A 214 -30.06 23.72 16.93
N ALA A 215 -29.94 24.98 16.51
CA ALA A 215 -30.65 25.48 15.35
C ALA A 215 -30.25 24.73 14.06
N TRP A 216 -28.96 24.49 13.85
CA TRP A 216 -28.48 23.68 12.72
C TRP A 216 -28.99 22.24 12.78
N MET A 217 -28.89 21.60 13.95
CA MET A 217 -29.34 20.22 14.14
C MET A 217 -30.83 20.04 13.86
N VAL A 218 -31.68 20.99 14.28
CA VAL A 218 -33.11 20.96 13.98
C VAL A 218 -33.38 21.01 12.48
N LEU A 219 -32.64 21.83 11.72
CA LEU A 219 -32.80 21.90 10.26
C LEU A 219 -32.36 20.60 9.57
N PHE A 220 -31.24 20.01 9.99
CA PHE A 220 -30.79 18.72 9.44
C PHE A 220 -31.77 17.59 9.77
N LEU A 221 -32.29 17.51 10.99
CA LEU A 221 -33.32 16.53 11.35
C LEU A 221 -34.61 16.73 10.55
N ASN A 222 -35.07 17.98 10.37
CA ASN A 222 -36.23 18.28 9.51
C ASN A 222 -36.01 17.83 8.05
N VAL A 223 -34.79 17.97 7.51
CA VAL A 223 -34.45 17.46 6.17
C VAL A 223 -34.57 15.94 6.09
N LEU A 224 -34.17 15.22 7.13
CA LEU A 224 -34.28 13.76 7.17
C LEU A 224 -35.73 13.29 7.30
N GLU A 225 -36.54 13.96 8.14
CA GLU A 225 -37.95 13.62 8.34
C GLU A 225 -38.84 14.01 7.14
N ARG A 226 -38.46 15.06 6.40
CA ARG A 226 -39.23 15.52 5.25
C ARG A 226 -39.31 14.43 4.16
N PRO A 227 -40.50 14.07 3.65
CA PRO A 227 -40.61 13.14 2.54
C PRO A 227 -40.01 13.77 1.27
N VAL A 228 -39.36 12.93 0.47
CA VAL A 228 -38.86 13.36 -0.83
C VAL A 228 -40.05 13.63 -1.75
N PRO A 229 -40.11 14.78 -2.47
CA PRO A 229 -41.18 15.03 -3.44
C PRO A 229 -41.27 13.90 -4.47
N LEU A 230 -42.44 13.64 -5.06
CA LEU A 230 -42.59 12.65 -6.13
C LEU A 230 -42.68 13.30 -7.52
N GLU A 231 -43.09 14.57 -7.57
CA GLU A 231 -43.22 15.33 -8.81
C GLU A 231 -41.85 15.59 -9.44
N GLY A 232 -41.66 15.15 -10.70
CA GLY A 232 -40.41 15.34 -11.45
C GLY A 232 -39.31 14.34 -11.13
N GLN A 233 -39.56 13.34 -10.26
CA GLN A 233 -38.60 12.28 -9.99
C GLN A 233 -38.47 11.34 -11.21
N PRO A 234 -37.24 10.97 -11.64
CA PRO A 234 -37.04 10.01 -12.72
C PRO A 234 -37.71 8.66 -12.44
N ALA A 235 -38.28 8.03 -13.47
CA ALA A 235 -38.88 6.69 -13.34
C ALA A 235 -37.81 5.60 -13.15
N ASP A 236 -36.64 5.78 -13.75
CA ASP A 236 -35.50 4.88 -13.65
C ASP A 236 -34.77 5.02 -12.29
N PRO A 237 -34.65 3.94 -11.49
CA PRO A 237 -33.89 3.93 -10.24
C PRO A 237 -32.47 4.48 -10.34
N GLU A 238 -31.74 4.20 -11.42
CA GLU A 238 -30.35 4.68 -11.56
C GLU A 238 -30.30 6.21 -11.68
N LEU A 239 -31.22 6.80 -12.45
CA LEU A 239 -31.37 8.25 -12.54
C LEU A 239 -31.95 8.88 -11.26
N ARG A 240 -32.63 8.10 -10.40
CA ARG A 240 -33.12 8.61 -9.10
C ARG A 240 -31.98 8.86 -8.12
N LYS A 241 -30.89 8.08 -8.17
CA LYS A 241 -29.71 8.25 -7.30
C LYS A 241 -29.12 9.66 -7.43
N SER A 242 -29.12 10.22 -8.64
CA SER A 242 -28.57 11.55 -8.94
C SER A 242 -29.55 12.70 -8.71
N TRP A 243 -30.76 12.43 -8.22
CA TRP A 243 -31.76 13.47 -8.03
C TRP A 243 -31.46 14.37 -6.82
N GLY A 244 -31.67 15.69 -6.98
CA GLY A 244 -31.21 16.71 -6.03
C GLY A 244 -31.65 16.48 -4.58
N TRP A 245 -32.89 16.04 -4.34
CA TRP A 245 -33.40 15.79 -2.98
C TRP A 245 -32.74 14.59 -2.29
N TRP A 246 -32.40 13.55 -3.05
CA TRP A 246 -31.64 12.43 -2.51
C TRP A 246 -30.21 12.83 -2.19
N LYS A 247 -29.59 13.69 -3.02
CA LYS A 247 -28.28 14.29 -2.72
C LYS A 247 -28.30 15.12 -1.44
N VAL A 248 -29.36 15.89 -1.18
CA VAL A 248 -29.54 16.65 0.07
C VAL A 248 -29.59 15.72 1.29
N LYS A 249 -30.39 14.64 1.24
CA LYS A 249 -30.42 13.65 2.32
C LYS A 249 -29.06 12.97 2.51
N LYS A 250 -28.40 12.55 1.42
CA LYS A 250 -27.04 11.97 1.45
C LYS A 250 -26.07 12.87 2.23
N TRP A 251 -25.97 14.15 1.84
CA TRP A 251 -25.08 15.10 2.49
C TRP A 251 -25.44 15.38 3.96
N THR A 252 -26.74 15.38 4.28
CA THR A 252 -27.21 15.51 5.66
C THR A 252 -26.77 14.31 6.50
N VAL A 253 -26.88 13.09 5.97
CA VAL A 253 -26.41 11.87 6.64
C VAL A 253 -24.89 11.91 6.83
N HIS A 254 -24.10 12.30 5.82
CA HIS A 254 -22.65 12.46 5.96
C HIS A 254 -22.27 13.37 7.13
N ILE A 255 -22.87 14.57 7.20
CA ILE A 255 -22.60 15.54 8.28
C ILE A 255 -22.90 14.92 9.66
N LEU A 256 -24.06 14.29 9.82
CA LEU A 256 -24.47 13.71 11.10
C LEU A 256 -23.62 12.51 11.51
N ASN A 257 -23.20 11.68 10.55
CA ASN A 257 -22.28 10.57 10.80
C ASN A 257 -20.93 11.10 11.28
N ARG A 258 -20.34 12.08 10.58
CA ARG A 258 -19.05 12.68 10.97
C ARG A 258 -19.12 13.36 12.33
N LEU A 259 -20.21 14.07 12.63
CA LEU A 259 -20.46 14.63 13.96
C LEU A 259 -20.53 13.55 15.04
N TYR A 260 -20.98 12.34 14.71
CA TYR A 260 -21.10 11.25 15.67
C TYR A 260 -19.80 10.44 15.86
N THR A 261 -19.12 10.08 14.77
CA THR A 261 -17.90 9.26 14.81
C THR A 261 -16.71 10.08 15.29
N ARG A 262 -16.48 11.25 14.69
CA ARG A 262 -15.28 12.06 14.96
C ARG A 262 -15.46 13.00 16.14
N PHE A 263 -16.59 13.69 16.23
CA PHE A 263 -16.81 14.76 17.23
C PHE A 263 -17.70 14.35 18.40
N GLY A 264 -18.32 13.18 18.29
CA GLY A 264 -19.23 12.62 19.26
C GLY A 264 -18.57 11.55 20.12
N ASP A 265 -17.31 11.19 19.89
CA ASP A 265 -16.58 10.22 20.71
C ASP A 265 -15.86 10.90 21.89
N LEU A 266 -15.98 10.32 23.08
CA LEU A 266 -15.36 10.85 24.29
C LEU A 266 -13.89 10.46 24.41
N LYS A 267 -13.46 9.41 23.67
CA LYS A 267 -12.09 8.89 23.70
C LYS A 267 -11.11 9.77 22.90
N LEU A 268 -11.57 10.37 21.81
CA LEU A 268 -10.72 11.02 20.79
C LEU A 268 -10.42 12.51 21.05
N HIS A 269 -10.62 13.04 22.26
CA HIS A 269 -10.75 14.50 22.45
C HIS A 269 -10.04 15.15 23.64
N ASN A 270 -9.54 16.36 23.40
CA ASN A 270 -9.06 17.35 24.37
C ASN A 270 -10.19 17.85 25.31
N LEU A 271 -9.84 18.44 26.45
CA LEU A 271 -10.78 18.85 27.52
C LEU A 271 -11.97 19.71 27.05
N GLU A 272 -11.76 20.63 26.10
CA GLU A 272 -12.84 21.49 25.55
C GLU A 272 -13.81 20.73 24.65
N ASN A 273 -13.30 19.81 23.83
CA ASN A 273 -14.09 19.00 22.90
C ASN A 273 -14.88 17.90 23.62
N LYS A 274 -14.44 17.46 24.80
CA LYS A 274 -15.20 16.51 25.65
C LYS A 274 -16.57 17.06 26.07
N ALA A 275 -16.68 18.35 26.37
CA ALA A 275 -17.95 18.96 26.77
C ALA A 275 -18.96 18.99 25.60
N PHE A 276 -18.48 19.29 24.39
CA PHE A 276 -19.27 19.22 23.16
C PHE A 276 -19.75 17.80 22.87
N ALA A 277 -18.85 16.82 22.92
CA ALA A 277 -19.18 15.41 22.69
C ALA A 277 -20.23 14.88 23.67
N GLN A 278 -20.12 15.21 24.97
CA GLN A 278 -21.14 14.84 25.98
C GLN A 278 -22.51 15.46 25.67
N MET A 279 -22.53 16.75 25.30
CA MET A 279 -23.74 17.45 24.90
C MET A 279 -24.37 16.82 23.66
N PHE A 280 -23.56 16.51 22.64
CA PHE A 280 -24.00 15.88 21.39
C PHE A 280 -24.62 14.51 21.62
N GLN A 281 -23.93 13.63 22.37
CA GLN A 281 -24.44 12.30 22.70
C GLN A 281 -25.76 12.36 23.49
N LYS A 282 -25.87 13.26 24.46
CA LYS A 282 -27.04 13.36 25.33
C LYS A 282 -28.28 13.90 24.62
N HIS A 283 -28.13 14.84 23.69
CA HIS A 283 -29.26 15.59 23.13
C HIS A 283 -29.62 15.22 21.69
N TYR A 284 -28.69 14.71 20.88
CA TYR A 284 -28.90 14.49 19.45
C TYR A 284 -28.69 13.05 18.99
N ALA A 285 -27.73 12.30 19.55
CA ALA A 285 -27.44 10.95 19.06
C ALA A 285 -28.68 10.04 19.02
N GLY A 286 -29.49 10.02 20.09
CA GLY A 286 -30.75 9.25 20.11
C GLY A 286 -31.80 9.73 19.09
N LYS A 287 -31.88 11.04 18.82
CA LYS A 287 -32.81 11.60 17.82
C LYS A 287 -32.37 11.25 16.39
N ILE A 288 -31.07 11.28 16.12
CA ILE A 288 -30.50 10.88 14.83
C ILE A 288 -30.79 9.40 14.59
N LEU A 289 -30.54 8.56 15.60
CA LEU A 289 -30.88 7.14 15.58
C LEU A 289 -32.37 6.92 15.24
N ASP A 290 -33.29 7.64 15.88
CA ASP A 290 -34.73 7.56 15.58
C ASP A 290 -35.05 7.90 14.12
N CYS A 291 -34.47 9.00 13.59
CA CYS A 291 -34.65 9.41 12.20
C CYS A 291 -34.12 8.35 11.22
N TYR A 292 -32.97 7.77 11.51
CA TYR A 292 -32.33 6.74 10.68
C TYR A 292 -33.14 5.46 10.63
N LEU A 293 -33.66 5.00 11.77
CA LEU A 293 -34.56 3.85 11.82
C LEU A 293 -35.85 4.11 11.02
N ASN A 294 -36.39 5.33 11.06
CA ASN A 294 -37.55 5.70 10.27
C ASN A 294 -37.25 5.74 8.76
N LEU A 295 -36.05 6.19 8.36
CA LEU A 295 -35.60 6.15 6.96
C LEU A 295 -35.48 4.71 6.46
N LEU A 296 -34.84 3.82 7.23
CA LEU A 296 -34.72 2.41 6.86
C LEU A 296 -36.07 1.69 6.81
N ASN A 297 -37.05 2.09 7.62
CA ASN A 297 -38.39 1.51 7.58
C ASN A 297 -39.11 1.73 6.23
N VAL A 298 -38.63 2.66 5.38
CA VAL A 298 -39.10 2.80 3.99
C VAL A 298 -38.83 1.53 3.17
N ILE A 299 -37.71 0.85 3.41
CA ILE A 299 -37.36 -0.41 2.73
C ILE A 299 -38.36 -1.50 3.07
N ARG A 300 -38.72 -1.61 4.36
CA ARG A 300 -39.70 -2.60 4.86
C ARG A 300 -41.06 -2.50 4.17
N VAL A 301 -41.51 -1.30 3.82
CA VAL A 301 -42.79 -1.06 3.14
C VAL A 301 -42.69 -1.12 1.61
N GLY A 302 -41.51 -1.47 1.05
CA GLY A 302 -41.26 -1.55 -0.39
C GLY A 302 -41.03 -0.20 -1.07
N GLY A 303 -40.66 0.84 -0.30
CA GLY A 303 -40.31 2.16 -0.82
C GLY A 303 -38.87 2.23 -1.32
N TYR A 304 -38.57 3.24 -2.14
CA TYR A 304 -37.23 3.46 -2.68
C TYR A 304 -36.36 4.30 -1.72
N LEU A 305 -35.13 3.83 -1.47
CA LEU A 305 -34.08 4.56 -0.76
C LEU A 305 -32.76 4.32 -1.52
N PRO A 306 -31.96 5.35 -1.83
CA PRO A 306 -30.70 5.16 -2.55
C PRO A 306 -29.68 4.34 -1.74
N ASP A 307 -28.96 3.46 -2.43
CA ASP A 307 -27.96 2.55 -1.86
C ASP A 307 -26.97 3.25 -0.93
N ARG A 308 -26.36 4.37 -1.38
CA ARG A 308 -25.43 5.15 -0.56
C ARG A 308 -26.05 5.69 0.75
N VAL A 309 -27.33 6.02 0.76
CA VAL A 309 -28.01 6.47 1.98
C VAL A 309 -28.22 5.30 2.94
N ILE A 310 -28.56 4.11 2.42
CA ILE A 310 -28.70 2.88 3.22
C ILE A 310 -27.35 2.55 3.86
N ASN A 311 -26.29 2.48 3.06
CA ASN A 311 -24.92 2.20 3.47
C ASN A 311 -24.46 3.17 4.59
N LEU A 312 -24.58 4.48 4.40
CA LEU A 312 -24.21 5.47 5.44
C LEU A 312 -25.03 5.32 6.73
N VAL A 313 -26.33 5.04 6.62
CA VAL A 313 -27.17 4.85 7.80
C VAL A 313 -26.78 3.56 8.55
N LEU A 314 -26.49 2.47 7.84
CA LEU A 314 -26.02 1.23 8.46
C LEU A 314 -24.66 1.40 9.13
N GLN A 315 -23.70 2.11 8.52
CA GLN A 315 -22.42 2.46 9.14
C GLN A 315 -22.61 3.20 10.47
N TYR A 316 -23.55 4.15 10.53
CA TYR A 316 -23.88 4.83 11.79
C TYR A 316 -24.40 3.86 12.86
N LEU A 317 -25.25 2.91 12.45
CA LEU A 317 -25.81 1.90 13.35
C LEU A 317 -24.73 0.95 13.86
N SER A 318 -23.79 0.53 13.02
CA SER A 318 -22.61 -0.27 13.39
C SER A 318 -21.80 0.45 14.47
N ASN A 319 -21.46 1.72 14.24
CA ASN A 319 -20.74 2.56 15.21
C ASN A 319 -21.56 2.86 16.49
N SER A 320 -22.89 2.66 16.45
CA SER A 320 -23.78 2.86 17.60
C SER A 320 -23.85 1.66 18.54
N ILE A 321 -23.66 0.44 18.04
CA ILE A 321 -23.72 -0.80 18.83
C ILE A 321 -22.70 -0.82 19.97
N SER A 322 -21.51 -0.29 19.72
CA SER A 322 -20.42 -0.20 20.69
C SER A 322 -20.80 0.67 21.91
N LYS A 323 -21.71 1.65 21.78
CA LYS A 323 -22.12 2.54 22.88
C LYS A 323 -23.36 2.01 23.61
N ASN A 324 -23.23 1.67 24.90
CA ASN A 324 -24.30 1.08 25.73
C ASN A 324 -25.64 1.87 25.69
N SER A 325 -25.56 3.22 25.74
CA SER A 325 -26.75 4.09 25.73
C SER A 325 -27.51 4.00 24.41
N MET A 326 -26.81 3.96 23.27
CA MET A 326 -27.40 3.85 21.94
C MET A 326 -27.93 2.44 21.69
N TYR A 327 -27.19 1.40 22.11
CA TYR A 327 -27.66 0.02 22.02
C TYR A 327 -28.99 -0.19 22.78
N THR A 328 -29.11 0.37 24.00
CA THR A 328 -30.36 0.32 24.77
C THR A 328 -31.53 1.00 24.04
N ALA A 329 -31.26 2.08 23.31
CA ALA A 329 -32.27 2.78 22.51
C ALA A 329 -32.64 2.03 21.21
N LEU A 330 -31.71 1.28 20.64
CA LEU A 330 -31.90 0.45 19.44
C LEU A 330 -32.67 -0.85 19.75
N GLN A 331 -32.46 -1.43 20.92
CA GLN A 331 -32.98 -2.74 21.33
C GLN A 331 -34.49 -2.97 21.04
N PRO A 332 -35.42 -2.01 21.30
CA PRO A 332 -36.85 -2.23 21.04
C PRO A 332 -37.22 -2.43 19.56
N ARG A 333 -36.35 -2.01 18.63
CA ARG A 333 -36.55 -2.12 17.17
C ARG A 333 -35.53 -3.03 16.50
N LEU A 334 -34.64 -3.65 17.28
CA LEU A 334 -33.52 -4.42 16.76
C LEU A 334 -33.98 -5.64 15.96
N ASP A 335 -34.97 -6.38 16.45
CA ASP A 335 -35.50 -7.56 15.72
C ASP A 335 -36.08 -7.18 14.35
N VAL A 336 -36.85 -6.08 14.29
CA VAL A 336 -37.43 -5.59 13.03
C VAL A 336 -36.32 -5.13 12.09
N LEU A 337 -35.33 -4.40 12.61
CA LEU A 337 -34.17 -3.96 11.82
C LEU A 337 -33.40 -5.17 11.27
N LEU A 338 -33.08 -6.14 12.12
CA LEU A 338 -32.23 -7.27 11.77
C LEU A 338 -32.93 -8.20 10.78
N PHE A 339 -34.19 -8.57 11.05
CA PHE A 339 -34.87 -9.63 10.30
C PHE A 339 -35.73 -9.11 9.13
N GLU A 340 -36.27 -7.89 9.21
CA GLU A 340 -37.17 -7.34 8.17
C GLU A 340 -36.49 -6.30 7.27
N ILE A 341 -35.29 -5.83 7.60
CA ILE A 341 -34.55 -4.83 6.79
C ILE A 341 -33.16 -5.35 6.40
N VAL A 342 -32.30 -5.61 7.38
CA VAL A 342 -30.89 -6.01 7.16
C VAL A 342 -30.80 -7.35 6.45
N PHE A 343 -31.50 -8.39 6.92
CA PHE A 343 -31.46 -9.69 6.28
C PHE A 343 -31.96 -9.70 4.82
N PRO A 344 -33.09 -9.05 4.47
CA PRO A 344 -33.49 -8.88 3.06
C PRO A 344 -32.46 -8.15 2.19
N LEU A 345 -31.73 -7.16 2.72
CA LEU A 345 -30.65 -6.46 1.99
C LEU A 345 -29.44 -7.36 1.73
N MET A 346 -29.21 -8.37 2.57
CA MET A 346 -28.15 -9.37 2.39
C MET A 346 -28.50 -10.43 1.32
N CYS A 347 -29.78 -10.63 1.04
CA CYS A 347 -30.24 -11.65 0.10
C CYS A 347 -29.95 -11.27 -1.36
N PHE A 348 -29.69 -12.27 -2.20
CA PHE A 348 -29.61 -12.10 -3.65
C PHE A 348 -30.85 -11.40 -4.22
N ASN A 349 -30.67 -10.28 -4.90
CA ASN A 349 -31.75 -9.38 -5.32
C ASN A 349 -32.00 -9.40 -6.85
N ASP A 350 -32.95 -8.58 -7.32
CA ASP A 350 -33.30 -8.53 -8.75
C ASP A 350 -32.22 -7.87 -9.62
N ASN A 351 -31.43 -6.95 -9.08
CA ASN A 351 -30.31 -6.33 -9.80
C ASN A 351 -29.16 -7.34 -9.93
N ASP A 352 -28.88 -8.10 -8.87
CA ASP A 352 -27.91 -9.19 -8.91
C ASP A 352 -28.29 -10.22 -9.98
N GLN A 353 -29.59 -10.61 -10.06
CA GLN A 353 -30.08 -11.55 -11.08
C GLN A 353 -29.90 -11.00 -12.50
N LYS A 354 -30.22 -9.73 -12.73
CA LYS A 354 -30.04 -9.11 -14.06
C LYS A 354 -28.57 -9.12 -14.46
N LEU A 355 -27.69 -8.72 -13.55
CA LEU A 355 -26.26 -8.69 -13.84
C LEU A 355 -25.72 -10.10 -14.08
N TRP A 356 -26.15 -11.07 -13.27
CA TRP A 356 -25.83 -12.49 -13.45
C TRP A 356 -26.24 -13.04 -14.82
N ASP A 357 -27.40 -12.64 -15.34
CA ASP A 357 -27.93 -13.14 -16.62
C ASP A 357 -27.40 -12.37 -17.84
N GLU A 358 -27.20 -11.05 -17.71
CA GLU A 358 -26.83 -10.15 -18.82
C GLU A 358 -25.31 -10.01 -18.97
N ASP A 359 -24.57 -9.91 -17.86
CA ASP A 359 -23.12 -9.73 -17.84
C ASP A 359 -22.47 -10.38 -16.59
N PRO A 360 -22.22 -11.70 -16.63
CA PRO A 360 -21.58 -12.41 -15.53
C PRO A 360 -20.17 -11.91 -15.20
N HIS A 361 -19.46 -11.32 -16.17
CA HIS A 361 -18.12 -10.78 -15.96
C HIS A 361 -18.18 -9.55 -15.05
N GLU A 362 -19.10 -8.63 -15.34
CA GLU A 362 -19.34 -7.45 -14.50
C GLU A 362 -19.88 -7.82 -13.11
N TYR A 363 -20.67 -8.90 -13.00
CA TYR A 363 -21.10 -9.43 -11.69
C TYR A 363 -19.90 -9.85 -10.82
N VAL A 364 -18.97 -10.61 -11.39
CA VAL A 364 -17.75 -11.03 -10.70
C VAL A 364 -16.91 -9.82 -10.35
N ARG A 365 -16.64 -8.93 -11.32
CA ARG A 365 -15.83 -7.71 -11.09
C ARG A 365 -16.38 -6.88 -9.93
N LYS A 366 -17.68 -6.58 -9.92
CA LYS A 366 -18.33 -5.84 -8.82
C LYS A 366 -18.34 -6.57 -7.49
N GLY A 367 -18.33 -7.90 -7.51
CA GLY A 367 -18.36 -8.72 -6.30
C GLY A 367 -17.05 -8.74 -5.52
N TYR A 368 -15.92 -8.41 -6.16
CA TYR A 368 -14.59 -8.37 -5.56
C TYR A 368 -13.91 -6.99 -5.68
N ASP A 369 -14.66 -5.97 -6.06
CA ASP A 369 -14.19 -4.58 -6.13
C ASP A 369 -14.37 -3.92 -4.76
N ILE A 370 -13.24 -3.65 -4.09
CA ILE A 370 -13.17 -3.05 -2.74
C ILE A 370 -13.92 -1.71 -2.68
N ILE A 371 -13.87 -0.94 -3.77
CA ILE A 371 -14.50 0.39 -3.83
C ILE A 371 -16.02 0.23 -3.90
N GLU A 372 -16.53 -0.68 -4.73
CA GLU A 372 -17.96 -0.98 -4.80
C GLU A 372 -18.47 -1.53 -3.45
N ASP A 373 -17.69 -2.36 -2.77
CA ASP A 373 -18.00 -2.88 -1.44
C ASP A 373 -18.18 -1.77 -0.39
N LEU A 374 -17.33 -0.75 -0.41
CA LEU A 374 -17.41 0.40 0.51
C LEU A 374 -18.77 1.13 0.42
N TYR A 375 -19.39 1.13 -0.75
CA TYR A 375 -20.65 1.82 -1.03
C TYR A 375 -21.88 0.90 -1.01
N SER A 376 -21.67 -0.42 -0.94
CA SER A 376 -22.70 -1.43 -1.04
C SER A 376 -23.60 -1.49 0.21
N PRO A 377 -24.94 -1.51 0.05
CA PRO A 377 -25.88 -1.79 1.14
C PRO A 377 -25.78 -3.22 1.67
N LYS A 378 -25.37 -4.16 0.82
CA LYS A 378 -25.23 -5.58 1.17
C LYS A 378 -24.05 -5.75 2.13
N THR A 379 -22.91 -5.17 1.80
CA THR A 379 -21.68 -5.19 2.61
C THR A 379 -21.90 -4.45 3.93
N ALA A 380 -22.46 -3.23 3.89
CA ALA A 380 -22.81 -2.51 5.13
C ALA A 380 -23.82 -3.25 6.04
N SER A 381 -24.70 -4.08 5.46
CA SER A 381 -25.62 -4.94 6.22
C SER A 381 -24.87 -6.09 6.91
N LEU A 382 -23.91 -6.71 6.22
CA LEU A 382 -23.02 -7.72 6.80
C LEU A 382 -22.18 -7.14 7.93
N ASP A 383 -21.54 -5.99 7.71
CA ASP A 383 -20.72 -5.32 8.71
C ASP A 383 -21.51 -5.01 9.98
N PHE A 384 -22.76 -4.56 9.82
CA PHE A 384 -23.67 -4.33 10.94
C PHE A 384 -23.96 -5.61 11.74
N VAL A 385 -24.22 -6.74 11.05
CA VAL A 385 -24.47 -8.03 11.70
C VAL A 385 -23.21 -8.53 12.42
N SER A 386 -22.06 -8.48 11.75
CA SER A 386 -20.77 -8.89 12.31
C SER A 386 -20.42 -8.05 13.54
N GLU A 387 -20.56 -6.73 13.48
CA GLU A 387 -20.30 -5.83 14.61
C GLU A 387 -21.29 -6.05 15.77
N LEU A 388 -22.58 -6.27 15.46
CA LEU A 388 -23.60 -6.62 16.46
C LEU A 388 -23.22 -7.88 17.23
N ILE A 389 -22.77 -8.91 16.53
CA ILE A 389 -22.40 -10.19 17.12
C ILE A 389 -21.07 -10.09 17.85
N ARG A 390 -20.09 -9.36 17.30
CA ARG A 390 -18.78 -9.14 17.93
C ARG A 390 -18.91 -8.44 19.27
N LYS A 391 -19.66 -7.33 19.33
CA LYS A 391 -19.80 -6.53 20.56
C LYS A 391 -20.93 -6.96 21.49
N ARG A 392 -22.02 -7.54 20.96
CA ARG A 392 -23.25 -7.90 21.72
C ARG A 392 -23.71 -9.34 21.48
N GLY A 393 -22.79 -10.26 21.17
CA GLY A 393 -23.12 -11.64 20.80
C GLY A 393 -23.94 -12.42 21.82
N LYS A 394 -23.77 -12.17 23.13
CA LYS A 394 -24.48 -12.90 24.20
C LYS A 394 -26.01 -12.82 24.08
N ASP A 395 -26.53 -11.66 23.65
CA ASP A 395 -27.96 -11.41 23.57
C ASP A 395 -28.55 -11.64 22.16
N ASN A 396 -27.71 -11.59 21.11
CA ASN A 396 -28.18 -11.51 19.72
C ASN A 396 -27.80 -12.72 18.86
N LEU A 397 -26.66 -13.38 19.13
CA LEU A 397 -26.15 -14.47 18.28
C LEU A 397 -27.15 -15.63 18.21
N HIS A 398 -27.68 -16.06 19.35
CA HIS A 398 -28.63 -17.18 19.39
C HIS A 398 -29.90 -16.89 18.58
N ASN A 399 -30.48 -15.70 18.73
CA ASN A 399 -31.69 -15.31 18.02
C ASN A 399 -31.44 -15.24 16.50
N PHE A 400 -30.28 -14.71 16.10
CA PHE A 400 -29.92 -14.61 14.69
C PHE A 400 -29.68 -15.98 14.05
N ILE A 401 -28.93 -16.87 14.72
CA ILE A 401 -28.72 -18.25 14.23
C ILE A 401 -30.04 -19.04 14.20
N GLN A 402 -30.90 -18.88 15.21
CA GLN A 402 -32.21 -19.53 15.21
C GLN A 402 -33.07 -19.10 14.01
N PHE A 403 -33.05 -17.81 13.66
CA PHE A 403 -33.73 -17.29 12.47
C PHE A 403 -33.16 -17.91 11.19
N THR A 404 -31.83 -18.00 11.05
CA THR A 404 -31.17 -18.63 9.90
C THR A 404 -31.53 -20.12 9.78
N VAL A 405 -31.57 -20.85 10.89
CA VAL A 405 -32.01 -22.26 10.92
C VAL A 405 -33.47 -22.38 10.50
N GLU A 406 -34.33 -21.44 10.89
CA GLU A 406 -35.74 -21.44 10.46
C GLU A 406 -35.85 -21.26 8.94
N ILE A 407 -35.00 -20.43 8.33
CA ILE A 407 -34.94 -20.28 6.87
C ILE A 407 -34.53 -21.59 6.20
N PHE A 408 -33.50 -22.26 6.72
CA PHE A 408 -33.08 -23.56 6.20
C PHE A 408 -34.21 -24.60 6.27
N LYS A 409 -34.91 -24.66 7.40
CA LYS A 409 -36.05 -25.56 7.57
C LYS A 409 -37.18 -25.26 6.58
N ARG A 410 -37.55 -23.97 6.41
CA ARG A 410 -38.57 -23.56 5.43
C ARG A 410 -38.14 -23.90 4.00
N TYR A 411 -36.85 -23.79 3.68
CA TYR A 411 -36.30 -24.16 2.38
C TYR A 411 -36.38 -25.67 2.12
N ASP A 412 -36.07 -26.49 3.12
CA ASP A 412 -36.12 -27.96 3.03
C ASP A 412 -37.56 -28.49 2.92
N GLU A 413 -38.52 -27.84 3.59
CA GLU A 413 -39.95 -28.20 3.54
C GLU A 413 -40.66 -27.71 2.25
N ALA A 414 -40.09 -26.73 1.54
CA ALA A 414 -40.70 -26.13 0.37
C ALA A 414 -40.59 -27.02 -0.89
N PRO A 415 -41.66 -27.13 -1.71
CA PRO A 415 -41.59 -27.77 -3.03
C PRO A 415 -40.58 -27.06 -3.94
N ALA A 416 -39.94 -27.79 -4.85
CA ALA A 416 -38.89 -27.27 -5.75
C ALA A 416 -39.29 -26.00 -6.54
N GLU A 417 -40.58 -25.83 -6.86
CA GLU A 417 -41.11 -24.66 -7.59
C GLU A 417 -41.20 -23.39 -6.73
N TYR A 418 -41.36 -23.53 -5.41
CA TYR A 418 -41.55 -22.41 -4.47
C TYR A 418 -40.42 -22.33 -3.44
N LYS A 419 -39.29 -22.96 -3.71
CA LYS A 419 -38.12 -22.91 -2.84
C LYS A 419 -37.62 -21.46 -2.73
N PRO A 420 -37.41 -20.94 -1.51
CA PRO A 420 -36.94 -19.58 -1.31
C PRO A 420 -35.41 -19.46 -1.53
N TYR A 421 -34.96 -19.68 -2.77
CA TYR A 421 -33.53 -19.72 -3.14
C TYR A 421 -32.76 -18.47 -2.69
N ARG A 422 -33.33 -17.27 -2.88
CA ARG A 422 -32.71 -15.99 -2.47
C ARG A 422 -32.53 -15.84 -0.96
N GLN A 423 -33.48 -16.33 -0.17
CA GLN A 423 -33.37 -16.28 1.29
C GLN A 423 -32.35 -17.32 1.78
N LYS A 424 -32.28 -18.47 1.12
CA LYS A 424 -31.26 -19.49 1.39
C LYS A 424 -29.86 -18.94 1.11
N ASP A 425 -29.67 -18.21 0.01
CA ASP A 425 -28.42 -17.51 -0.31
C ASP A 425 -28.01 -16.52 0.79
N GLY A 426 -28.90 -15.60 1.17
CA GLY A 426 -28.63 -14.64 2.25
C GLY A 426 -28.34 -15.29 3.60
N ALA A 427 -29.00 -16.42 3.90
CA ALA A 427 -28.75 -17.22 5.10
C ALA A 427 -27.37 -17.90 5.08
N LEU A 428 -26.92 -18.40 3.92
CA LEU A 428 -25.57 -18.94 3.75
C LEU A 428 -24.51 -17.85 3.87
N LEU A 429 -24.75 -16.68 3.24
CA LEU A 429 -23.88 -15.51 3.36
C LEU A 429 -23.71 -15.07 4.82
N ALA A 430 -24.81 -15.02 5.58
CA ALA A 430 -24.79 -14.68 7.00
C ALA A 430 -23.93 -15.65 7.83
N ILE A 431 -24.03 -16.96 7.56
CA ILE A 431 -23.23 -17.97 8.28
C ILE A 431 -21.75 -17.90 7.88
N GLY A 432 -21.46 -17.70 6.60
CA GLY A 432 -20.08 -17.54 6.13
C GLY A 432 -19.41 -16.30 6.71
N ALA A 433 -20.11 -15.16 6.76
CA ALA A 433 -19.57 -13.93 7.35
C ALA A 433 -19.33 -14.02 8.88
N LEU A 434 -20.00 -14.94 9.56
CA LEU A 434 -19.86 -15.17 11.00
C LEU A 434 -18.91 -16.34 11.34
N CYS A 435 -18.13 -16.80 10.36
CA CYS A 435 -17.27 -17.97 10.47
C CYS A 435 -16.36 -17.92 11.69
N ASP A 436 -15.61 -16.84 11.88
CA ASP A 436 -14.63 -16.71 12.97
C ASP A 436 -15.29 -16.83 14.34
N LYS A 437 -16.48 -16.22 14.49
CA LYS A 437 -17.19 -16.29 15.76
C LYS A 437 -17.81 -17.66 16.02
N LEU A 438 -18.35 -18.30 14.98
CA LEU A 438 -19.00 -19.59 15.10
C LEU A 438 -18.00 -20.73 15.36
N LYS A 439 -16.79 -20.66 14.77
CA LYS A 439 -15.69 -21.61 15.03
C LYS A 439 -15.22 -21.61 16.49
N GLN A 440 -15.40 -20.51 17.21
CA GLN A 440 -14.95 -20.34 18.59
C GLN A 440 -16.05 -20.55 19.66
N THR A 441 -17.33 -20.62 19.28
CA THR A 441 -18.45 -20.57 20.23
C THR A 441 -19.21 -21.90 20.31
N GLU A 442 -19.22 -22.55 21.48
CA GLU A 442 -20.09 -23.71 21.75
C GLU A 442 -21.55 -23.30 22.03
N PRO A 443 -22.56 -24.10 21.63
CA PRO A 443 -22.48 -25.42 20.98
C PRO A 443 -22.32 -25.35 19.45
N TYR A 444 -22.20 -24.16 18.85
CA TYR A 444 -22.23 -24.00 17.39
C TYR A 444 -21.03 -24.67 16.72
N LYS A 445 -19.83 -24.54 17.30
CA LYS A 445 -18.59 -25.18 16.83
C LYS A 445 -18.79 -26.67 16.54
N SER A 446 -19.40 -27.39 17.48
CA SER A 446 -19.65 -28.83 17.37
C SER A 446 -20.65 -29.21 16.25
N GLU A 447 -21.56 -28.31 15.89
CA GLU A 447 -22.61 -28.54 14.88
C GLU A 447 -22.24 -28.02 13.49
N LEU A 448 -21.10 -27.35 13.33
CA LEU A 448 -20.68 -26.75 12.04
C LEU A 448 -20.55 -27.80 10.93
N GLU A 449 -19.88 -28.93 11.21
CA GLU A 449 -19.72 -30.00 10.23
C GLU A 449 -21.07 -30.56 9.76
N HIS A 450 -22.00 -30.79 10.70
CA HIS A 450 -23.35 -31.26 10.38
C HIS A 450 -24.11 -30.23 9.55
N MET A 451 -23.99 -28.94 9.87
CA MET A 451 -24.58 -27.85 9.11
C MET A 451 -24.05 -27.82 7.66
N LEU A 452 -22.73 -27.94 7.45
CA LEU A 452 -22.15 -28.00 6.09
C LEU A 452 -22.70 -29.18 5.29
N VAL A 453 -22.72 -30.38 5.90
CA VAL A 453 -23.19 -31.61 5.24
C VAL A 453 -24.68 -31.53 4.89
N GLN A 454 -25.50 -31.01 5.78
CA GLN A 454 -26.96 -30.96 5.60
C GLN A 454 -27.40 -29.83 4.67
N HIS A 455 -26.76 -28.66 4.77
CA HIS A 455 -27.30 -27.42 4.22
C HIS A 455 -26.43 -26.73 3.17
N VAL A 456 -25.15 -27.09 3.04
CA VAL A 456 -24.21 -26.51 2.06
C VAL A 456 -23.89 -27.51 0.96
N PHE A 457 -23.50 -28.74 1.29
CA PHE A 457 -23.09 -29.75 0.31
C PHE A 457 -24.16 -30.07 -0.75
N PRO A 458 -25.47 -30.16 -0.43
CA PRO A 458 -26.49 -30.39 -1.44
C PRO A 458 -26.62 -29.26 -2.47
N GLU A 459 -26.26 -28.03 -2.08
CA GLU A 459 -26.44 -26.84 -2.92
C GLU A 459 -25.43 -26.77 -4.07
N PHE A 460 -24.30 -27.49 -4.01
CA PHE A 460 -23.39 -27.65 -5.16
C PHE A 460 -24.06 -28.30 -6.38
N SER A 461 -25.17 -29.03 -6.18
CA SER A 461 -25.99 -29.62 -7.25
C SER A 461 -27.31 -28.87 -7.47
N SER A 462 -27.44 -27.65 -6.94
CA SER A 462 -28.64 -26.83 -7.08
C SER A 462 -28.88 -26.43 -8.53
N PRO A 463 -30.13 -26.38 -9.02
CA PRO A 463 -30.43 -25.89 -10.36
C PRO A 463 -30.12 -24.39 -10.53
N VAL A 464 -29.90 -23.66 -9.43
CA VAL A 464 -29.69 -22.21 -9.42
C VAL A 464 -28.22 -21.89 -9.18
N GLY A 465 -27.59 -21.14 -10.10
CA GLY A 465 -26.16 -20.84 -10.06
C GLY A 465 -25.69 -20.06 -8.85
N HIS A 466 -26.40 -19.01 -8.44
CA HIS A 466 -25.98 -18.21 -7.28
C HIS A 466 -25.87 -19.03 -5.99
N LEU A 467 -26.69 -20.07 -5.82
CA LEU A 467 -26.54 -20.99 -4.69
C LEU A 467 -25.35 -21.93 -4.81
N ARG A 468 -25.00 -22.39 -6.03
CA ARG A 468 -23.79 -23.19 -6.26
C ARG A 468 -22.54 -22.35 -5.93
N ALA A 469 -22.49 -21.11 -6.39
CA ALA A 469 -21.41 -20.15 -6.09
C ALA A 469 -21.32 -19.89 -4.58
N LYS A 470 -22.47 -19.57 -3.94
CA LYS A 470 -22.49 -19.33 -2.49
C LYS A 470 -22.10 -20.55 -1.67
N ALA A 471 -22.44 -21.76 -2.11
CA ALA A 471 -22.03 -23.00 -1.46
C ALA A 471 -20.51 -23.20 -1.53
N ALA A 472 -19.88 -22.90 -2.67
CA ALA A 472 -18.43 -22.91 -2.82
C ALA A 472 -17.77 -21.91 -1.87
N TRP A 473 -18.23 -20.65 -1.88
CA TRP A 473 -17.72 -19.61 -0.98
C TRP A 473 -17.81 -20.01 0.50
N VAL A 474 -18.98 -20.46 0.98
CA VAL A 474 -19.15 -20.90 2.38
C VAL A 474 -18.25 -22.10 2.69
N ALA A 475 -18.11 -23.06 1.78
CA ALA A 475 -17.23 -24.20 1.99
C ALA A 475 -15.76 -23.77 2.19
N GLY A 476 -15.29 -22.81 1.40
CA GLY A 476 -13.95 -22.20 1.57
C GLY A 476 -13.76 -21.55 2.93
N GLN A 477 -14.72 -20.73 3.38
CA GLN A 477 -14.67 -20.07 4.70
C GLN A 477 -14.50 -21.05 5.86
N TYR A 478 -15.12 -22.23 5.76
CA TYR A 478 -15.05 -23.28 6.78
C TYR A 478 -14.01 -24.37 6.46
N ALA A 479 -13.09 -24.18 5.50
CA ALA A 479 -12.08 -25.18 5.15
C ALA A 479 -11.19 -25.59 6.34
N HIS A 480 -10.86 -24.64 7.23
CA HIS A 480 -10.00 -24.86 8.40
C HIS A 480 -10.73 -25.41 9.65
N ILE A 481 -11.99 -25.85 9.57
CA ILE A 481 -12.63 -26.49 10.73
C ILE A 481 -12.06 -27.88 10.98
N ASN A 482 -12.14 -28.34 12.24
CA ASN A 482 -11.82 -29.72 12.58
C ASN A 482 -12.95 -30.64 12.12
N PHE A 483 -12.79 -31.25 10.95
CA PHE A 483 -13.70 -32.29 10.45
C PHE A 483 -13.53 -33.58 11.24
N SER A 484 -14.63 -34.05 11.85
CA SER A 484 -14.68 -35.33 12.55
C SER A 484 -14.57 -36.50 11.57
N ASP A 485 -15.17 -36.37 10.38
CA ASP A 485 -15.03 -37.32 9.28
C ASP A 485 -14.21 -36.71 8.12
N GLN A 486 -13.00 -37.23 7.91
CA GLN A 486 -12.14 -36.82 6.80
C GLN A 486 -12.79 -37.03 5.42
N ASN A 487 -13.80 -37.92 5.30
CA ASN A 487 -14.56 -38.05 4.07
C ASN A 487 -15.45 -36.84 3.78
N ASN A 488 -15.88 -36.10 4.79
CA ASN A 488 -16.62 -34.85 4.60
C ASN A 488 -15.71 -33.76 4.03
N PHE A 489 -14.46 -33.66 4.51
CA PHE A 489 -13.44 -32.79 3.93
C PHE A 489 -13.18 -33.13 2.46
N ARG A 490 -12.90 -34.41 2.16
CA ARG A 490 -12.72 -34.91 0.78
C ARG A 490 -13.91 -34.59 -0.11
N LYS A 491 -15.12 -34.77 0.40
CA LYS A 491 -16.34 -34.49 -0.35
C LYS A 491 -16.48 -32.99 -0.63
N ALA A 492 -16.18 -32.13 0.34
CA ALA A 492 -16.19 -30.67 0.16
C ALA A 492 -15.17 -30.26 -0.91
N LEU A 493 -13.93 -30.74 -0.81
CA LEU A 493 -12.88 -30.51 -1.79
C LEU A 493 -13.30 -30.98 -3.19
N GLN A 494 -13.85 -32.19 -3.32
CA GLN A 494 -14.36 -32.69 -4.60
C GLN A 494 -15.49 -31.83 -5.17
N CYS A 495 -16.40 -31.33 -4.33
CA CYS A 495 -17.47 -30.42 -4.74
C CYS A 495 -16.91 -29.10 -5.28
N VAL A 496 -15.93 -28.50 -4.60
CA VAL A 496 -15.25 -27.28 -5.04
C VAL A 496 -14.50 -27.50 -6.35
N VAL A 497 -13.74 -28.59 -6.47
CA VAL A 497 -13.03 -28.96 -7.71
C VAL A 497 -14.01 -29.19 -8.88
N CYS A 498 -15.18 -29.78 -8.63
CA CYS A 498 -16.21 -29.91 -9.66
C CYS A 498 -16.80 -28.54 -10.06
N GLY A 499 -16.93 -27.61 -9.10
CA GLY A 499 -17.43 -26.25 -9.33
C GLY A 499 -16.55 -25.41 -10.26
N MET A 500 -15.24 -25.68 -10.32
CA MET A 500 -14.33 -25.06 -11.31
C MET A 500 -14.73 -25.36 -12.77
N ARG A 501 -15.52 -26.41 -13.01
CA ARG A 501 -16.02 -26.82 -14.34
C ARG A 501 -17.49 -26.48 -14.55
N ASP A 502 -18.08 -25.62 -13.71
CA ASP A 502 -19.48 -25.20 -13.84
C ASP A 502 -19.68 -24.38 -15.12
N PRO A 503 -20.84 -24.50 -15.80
CA PRO A 503 -21.14 -23.67 -16.96
C PRO A 503 -21.23 -22.18 -16.65
N GLU A 504 -21.52 -21.79 -15.40
CA GLU A 504 -21.69 -20.39 -15.00
C GLU A 504 -20.39 -19.82 -14.43
N LEU A 505 -19.94 -18.69 -14.99
CA LEU A 505 -18.68 -18.03 -14.65
C LEU A 505 -18.52 -17.71 -13.16
N PRO A 506 -19.51 -17.12 -12.46
CA PRO A 506 -19.32 -16.76 -11.06
C PRO A 506 -19.15 -17.99 -10.14
N VAL A 507 -19.74 -19.13 -10.50
CA VAL A 507 -19.56 -20.40 -9.77
C VAL A 507 -18.13 -20.90 -9.90
N ARG A 508 -17.55 -20.80 -11.11
CA ARG A 508 -16.15 -21.19 -11.36
C ARG A 508 -15.19 -20.35 -10.51
N ILE A 509 -15.41 -19.04 -10.42
CA ILE A 509 -14.56 -18.11 -9.66
C ILE A 509 -14.66 -18.36 -8.14
N ASP A 510 -15.87 -18.40 -7.57
CA ASP A 510 -16.05 -18.70 -6.13
C ASP A 510 -15.46 -20.07 -5.76
N SER A 511 -15.48 -21.03 -6.69
CA SER A 511 -14.85 -22.35 -6.49
C SER A 511 -13.32 -22.29 -6.48
N VAL A 512 -12.70 -21.45 -7.32
CA VAL A 512 -11.25 -21.24 -7.30
C VAL A 512 -10.82 -20.60 -5.98
N PHE A 513 -11.51 -19.57 -5.51
CA PHE A 513 -11.17 -18.92 -4.25
C PHE A 513 -11.35 -19.84 -3.05
N ALA A 514 -12.42 -20.65 -3.06
CA ALA A 514 -12.59 -21.68 -2.04
C ALA A 514 -11.47 -22.73 -2.08
N LEU A 515 -10.98 -23.09 -3.28
CA LEU A 515 -9.90 -24.07 -3.42
C LEU A 515 -8.63 -23.62 -2.69
N ARG A 516 -8.30 -22.31 -2.73
CA ARG A 516 -7.17 -21.75 -1.98
C ARG A 516 -7.22 -22.15 -0.51
N SER A 517 -8.33 -21.85 0.17
CA SER A 517 -8.50 -22.17 1.60
C SER A 517 -8.45 -23.69 1.87
N PHE A 518 -8.94 -24.51 0.95
CA PHE A 518 -8.82 -25.97 1.08
C PHE A 518 -7.40 -26.48 0.90
N VAL A 519 -6.61 -25.88 0.02
CA VAL A 519 -5.19 -26.20 -0.19
C VAL A 519 -4.38 -25.82 1.05
N GLU A 520 -4.61 -24.62 1.60
CA GLU A 520 -3.98 -24.16 2.84
C GLU A 520 -4.34 -25.05 4.04
N ALA A 521 -5.60 -25.48 4.15
CA ALA A 521 -6.07 -26.36 5.23
C ALA A 521 -5.66 -27.84 5.05
N CYS A 522 -5.13 -28.24 3.89
CA CYS A 522 -4.89 -29.64 3.56
C CYS A 522 -3.64 -30.17 4.28
N LYS A 523 -3.83 -31.06 5.27
CA LYS A 523 -2.72 -31.72 5.97
C LYS A 523 -2.04 -32.82 5.15
N ASP A 524 -2.74 -33.44 4.20
CA ASP A 524 -2.21 -34.51 3.35
C ASP A 524 -2.35 -34.17 1.87
N LEU A 525 -1.26 -33.65 1.31
CA LEU A 525 -1.17 -33.22 -0.09
C LEU A 525 -1.40 -34.36 -1.10
N ASN A 526 -1.32 -35.63 -0.68
CA ASN A 526 -1.51 -36.78 -1.57
C ASN A 526 -2.92 -36.87 -2.19
N GLU A 527 -3.91 -36.21 -1.60
CA GLU A 527 -5.28 -36.19 -2.13
C GLU A 527 -5.43 -35.27 -3.35
N ILE A 528 -4.62 -34.20 -3.42
CA ILE A 528 -4.67 -33.17 -4.47
C ILE A 528 -3.65 -33.46 -5.58
N ARG A 529 -2.49 -34.07 -5.25
CA ARG A 529 -1.43 -34.42 -6.22
C ARG A 529 -1.94 -35.09 -7.52
N PRO A 530 -2.87 -36.07 -7.50
CA PRO A 530 -3.32 -36.73 -8.73
C PRO A 530 -4.19 -35.84 -9.64
N ILE A 531 -4.85 -34.83 -9.05
CA ILE A 531 -5.77 -33.92 -9.76
C ILE A 531 -5.11 -32.60 -10.13
N LEU A 532 -3.96 -32.26 -9.53
CA LEU A 532 -3.20 -31.02 -9.75
C LEU A 532 -3.05 -30.63 -11.23
N PRO A 533 -2.70 -31.54 -12.16
CA PRO A 533 -2.56 -31.16 -13.58
C PRO A 533 -3.87 -30.69 -14.20
N GLN A 534 -5.00 -31.27 -13.78
CA GLN A 534 -6.32 -30.89 -14.27
C GLN A 534 -6.79 -29.58 -13.62
N LEU A 535 -6.39 -29.33 -12.37
CA LEU A 535 -6.69 -28.07 -11.68
C LEU A 535 -5.97 -26.90 -12.37
N LEU A 536 -4.68 -27.06 -12.65
CA LEU A 536 -3.88 -26.04 -13.34
C LEU A 536 -4.43 -25.73 -14.75
N ASP A 537 -4.86 -26.74 -15.52
CA ASP A 537 -5.45 -26.52 -16.85
C ASP A 537 -6.76 -25.70 -16.80
N GLU A 538 -7.67 -26.00 -15.87
CA GLU A 538 -8.90 -25.21 -15.69
C GLU A 538 -8.61 -23.81 -15.15
N PHE A 539 -7.63 -23.71 -14.25
CA PHE A 539 -7.18 -22.45 -13.70
C PHE A 539 -6.64 -21.50 -14.78
N PHE A 540 -5.79 -21.99 -15.68
CA PHE A 540 -5.28 -21.19 -16.80
C PHE A 540 -6.37 -20.76 -17.78
N LYS A 541 -7.41 -21.57 -18.00
CA LYS A 541 -8.55 -21.16 -18.82
C LYS A 541 -9.26 -19.97 -18.19
N LEU A 542 -9.45 -19.99 -16.87
CA LEU A 542 -10.08 -18.90 -16.12
C LEU A 542 -9.23 -17.62 -16.13
N MET A 543 -7.92 -17.70 -15.91
CA MET A 543 -7.03 -16.53 -16.02
C MET A 543 -7.03 -15.89 -17.42
N ASN A 544 -7.20 -16.71 -18.46
CA ASN A 544 -7.29 -16.19 -19.82
C ASN A 544 -8.66 -15.55 -20.11
N GLU A 545 -9.71 -15.89 -19.36
CA GLU A 545 -11.10 -15.43 -19.54
C GLU A 545 -11.46 -14.22 -18.65
N ILE A 546 -10.88 -14.11 -17.45
CA ILE A 546 -11.09 -13.00 -16.51
C ILE A 546 -9.73 -12.47 -16.02
N GLU A 547 -9.63 -11.15 -15.94
CA GLU A 547 -8.54 -10.44 -15.25
C GLU A 547 -9.00 -10.16 -13.81
N ASN A 548 -8.50 -10.96 -12.86
CA ASN A 548 -8.81 -10.83 -11.43
C ASN A 548 -7.57 -11.21 -10.60
N GLU A 549 -7.24 -10.39 -9.61
CA GLU A 549 -6.04 -10.51 -8.78
C GLU A 549 -6.09 -11.70 -7.82
N ASP A 550 -7.25 -11.97 -7.20
CA ASP A 550 -7.46 -13.10 -6.28
C ASP A 550 -7.21 -14.45 -6.96
N LEU A 551 -7.39 -14.54 -8.28
CA LEU A 551 -6.95 -15.70 -9.04
C LEU A 551 -5.44 -15.82 -8.88
N VAL A 552 -4.66 -14.81 -9.27
CA VAL A 552 -3.20 -14.89 -9.23
C VAL A 552 -2.67 -15.26 -7.83
N PHE A 553 -3.24 -14.69 -6.76
CA PHE A 553 -2.91 -15.09 -5.39
C PHE A 553 -3.24 -16.55 -5.07
N THR A 554 -4.36 -17.07 -5.58
CA THR A 554 -4.69 -18.49 -5.44
C THR A 554 -3.66 -19.39 -6.14
N LEU A 555 -3.13 -18.97 -7.30
CA LEU A 555 -2.08 -19.72 -7.98
C LEU A 555 -0.79 -19.74 -7.18
N GLU A 556 -0.40 -18.59 -6.63
CA GLU A 556 0.77 -18.43 -5.77
C GLU A 556 0.73 -19.42 -4.59
N THR A 557 -0.39 -19.48 -3.86
CA THR A 557 -0.58 -20.42 -2.75
C THR A 557 -0.49 -21.89 -3.19
N ILE A 558 -1.02 -22.22 -4.37
CA ILE A 558 -0.92 -23.58 -4.91
C ILE A 558 0.54 -23.90 -5.28
N VAL A 559 1.28 -22.96 -5.87
CA VAL A 559 2.68 -23.15 -6.22
C VAL A 559 3.54 -23.35 -4.98
N ASP A 560 3.35 -22.52 -3.95
CA ASP A 560 4.04 -22.63 -2.66
C ASP A 560 3.86 -24.03 -2.04
N LYS A 561 2.62 -24.56 -1.97
CA LYS A 561 2.35 -25.87 -1.36
C LYS A 561 2.81 -27.08 -2.19
N PHE A 562 2.99 -26.95 -3.50
CA PHE A 562 3.27 -28.07 -4.41
C PHE A 562 4.60 -27.91 -5.18
N GLY A 563 5.58 -27.19 -4.63
CA GLY A 563 6.80 -26.79 -5.34
C GLY A 563 7.53 -27.91 -6.10
N GLU A 564 7.75 -29.08 -5.48
CA GLU A 564 8.42 -30.21 -6.15
C GLU A 564 7.63 -30.73 -7.37
N GLU A 565 6.30 -30.79 -7.26
CA GLU A 565 5.43 -31.23 -8.34
C GLU A 565 5.19 -30.15 -9.40
N MET A 566 5.54 -28.89 -9.13
CA MET A 566 5.46 -27.78 -10.08
C MET A 566 6.56 -27.80 -11.13
N ALA A 567 7.68 -28.47 -10.87
CA ALA A 567 8.83 -28.53 -11.77
C ALA A 567 8.50 -28.85 -13.25
N PRO A 568 7.62 -29.83 -13.58
CA PRO A 568 7.24 -30.12 -14.97
C PRO A 568 6.37 -29.03 -15.62
N TYR A 569 5.71 -28.19 -14.82
CA TYR A 569 4.76 -27.18 -15.25
C TYR A 569 5.35 -25.75 -15.21
N ALA A 570 6.43 -25.54 -14.47
CA ALA A 570 7.05 -24.23 -14.23
C ALA A 570 7.29 -23.42 -15.51
N LEU A 571 7.82 -24.06 -16.57
CA LEU A 571 8.00 -23.40 -17.87
C LEU A 571 6.68 -22.89 -18.48
N GLY A 572 5.64 -23.74 -18.47
CA GLY A 572 4.33 -23.36 -18.99
C GLY A 572 3.64 -22.29 -18.15
N LEU A 573 3.80 -22.37 -16.81
CA LEU A 573 3.33 -21.37 -15.86
C LEU A 573 3.95 -20.01 -16.13
N CYS A 574 5.28 -19.92 -16.16
CA CYS A 574 5.98 -18.66 -16.45
C CYS A 574 5.62 -18.09 -17.83
N GLN A 575 5.43 -18.94 -18.84
CA GLN A 575 5.00 -18.48 -20.18
C GLN A 575 3.58 -17.90 -20.17
N ASN A 576 2.64 -18.54 -19.49
CA ASN A 576 1.26 -18.06 -19.39
C ASN A 576 1.16 -16.78 -18.54
N LEU A 577 1.88 -16.72 -17.42
CA LEU A 577 1.95 -15.53 -16.57
C LEU A 577 2.61 -14.35 -17.30
N ALA A 578 3.72 -14.60 -18.02
CA ALA A 578 4.34 -13.58 -18.87
C ALA A 578 3.40 -13.08 -19.97
N ALA A 579 2.64 -13.96 -20.61
CA ALA A 579 1.65 -13.57 -21.61
C ALA A 579 0.50 -12.74 -21.01
N THR A 580 0.04 -13.11 -19.81
CA THR A 580 -0.99 -12.37 -19.06
C THR A 580 -0.49 -11.00 -18.66
N PHE A 581 0.73 -10.90 -18.15
CA PHE A 581 1.42 -9.65 -17.84
C PHE A 581 1.44 -8.70 -19.06
N TRP A 582 1.85 -9.19 -20.23
CA TRP A 582 1.84 -8.37 -21.45
C TRP A 582 0.43 -7.96 -21.89
N ARG A 583 -0.60 -8.79 -21.65
CA ARG A 583 -1.99 -8.43 -21.95
C ARG A 583 -2.47 -7.30 -21.04
N CYS A 584 -2.20 -7.39 -19.74
CA CYS A 584 -2.53 -6.35 -18.77
C CYS A 584 -1.86 -5.03 -19.16
N MET A 585 -0.55 -5.03 -19.43
CA MET A 585 0.20 -3.82 -19.82
C MET A 585 -0.31 -3.16 -21.12
N ASN A 586 -0.63 -3.94 -22.14
CA ASN A 586 -1.14 -3.40 -23.42
C ASN A 586 -2.55 -2.81 -23.30
N THR A 587 -3.31 -3.23 -22.28
CA THR A 587 -4.66 -2.70 -22.02
C THR A 587 -4.57 -1.35 -21.31
N THR A 588 -3.62 -1.21 -20.38
CA THR A 588 -3.29 0.06 -19.72
C THR A 588 -2.80 1.13 -20.70
N GLU A 589 -2.00 0.79 -21.72
CA GLU A 589 -1.53 1.75 -22.74
C GLU A 589 -2.63 2.28 -23.70
N ALA A 590 -3.82 1.67 -23.71
CA ALA A 590 -4.86 1.97 -24.71
C ALA A 590 -6.02 2.83 -24.21
N ASP A 591 -6.25 2.90 -22.90
CA ASP A 591 -7.37 3.63 -22.27
C ASP A 591 -6.84 4.58 -21.17
N ASP A 592 -6.46 5.81 -21.56
CA ASP A 592 -6.07 6.91 -20.64
C ASP A 592 -7.22 7.37 -19.70
N GLU A 593 -8.43 6.78 -19.80
CA GLU A 593 -9.66 7.20 -19.09
C GLU A 593 -10.35 6.07 -18.28
N ALA A 594 -9.84 4.84 -18.26
CA ALA A 594 -10.41 3.74 -17.46
C ALA A 594 -9.61 3.53 -16.17
N ASP A 595 -10.32 3.23 -15.06
CA ASP A 595 -9.70 2.77 -13.80
C ASP A 595 -8.68 1.65 -14.09
N ASP A 596 -7.63 1.54 -13.27
CA ASP A 596 -6.39 0.81 -13.56
C ASP A 596 -6.26 -0.60 -12.89
N PRO A 597 -7.22 -1.55 -13.00
CA PRO A 597 -7.04 -2.94 -12.53
C PRO A 597 -5.88 -3.70 -13.20
N GLY A 598 -5.39 -3.20 -14.34
CA GLY A 598 -4.33 -3.86 -15.11
C GLY A 598 -2.98 -3.86 -14.39
N ALA A 599 -2.64 -2.78 -13.67
CA ALA A 599 -1.35 -2.63 -13.00
C ALA A 599 -1.18 -3.61 -11.82
N LEU A 600 -2.19 -3.74 -10.95
CA LEU A 600 -2.17 -4.67 -9.83
C LEU A 600 -2.15 -6.13 -10.30
N ALA A 601 -2.94 -6.46 -11.32
CA ALA A 601 -2.90 -7.80 -11.93
C ALA A 601 -1.51 -8.11 -12.54
N ALA A 602 -0.83 -7.10 -13.10
CA ALA A 602 0.54 -7.23 -13.61
C ALA A 602 1.55 -7.49 -12.48
N VAL A 603 1.47 -6.77 -11.36
CA VAL A 603 2.28 -7.01 -10.14
C VAL A 603 2.06 -8.43 -9.64
N GLY A 604 0.80 -8.86 -9.50
CA GLY A 604 0.47 -10.22 -9.07
C GLY A 604 1.09 -11.28 -9.99
N CYS A 605 1.07 -11.05 -11.31
CA CYS A 605 1.70 -11.98 -12.27
C CYS A 605 3.20 -12.14 -12.02
N LEU A 606 3.91 -11.06 -11.69
CA LEU A 606 5.35 -11.09 -11.42
C LEU A 606 5.65 -11.77 -10.08
N ARG A 607 4.85 -11.52 -9.04
CA ARG A 607 4.96 -12.22 -7.74
C ARG A 607 4.75 -13.72 -7.89
N ALA A 608 3.72 -14.13 -8.61
CA ALA A 608 3.51 -15.55 -8.91
C ALA A 608 4.69 -16.15 -9.69
N ILE A 609 5.35 -15.39 -10.57
CA ILE A 609 6.59 -15.83 -11.23
C ILE A 609 7.73 -15.99 -10.21
N SER A 610 7.94 -15.02 -9.30
CA SER A 610 8.92 -15.11 -8.21
C SER A 610 8.72 -16.38 -7.37
N THR A 611 7.50 -16.65 -6.90
CA THR A 611 7.18 -17.86 -6.13
C THR A 611 7.43 -19.15 -6.92
N ILE A 612 7.13 -19.16 -8.24
CA ILE A 612 7.47 -20.30 -9.09
C ILE A 612 9.00 -20.49 -9.13
N LEU A 613 9.78 -19.43 -9.30
CA LEU A 613 11.24 -19.50 -9.35
C LEU A 613 11.81 -20.01 -8.02
N GLU A 614 11.29 -19.54 -6.89
CA GLU A 614 11.66 -19.99 -5.56
C GLU A 614 11.35 -21.49 -5.37
N SER A 615 10.15 -21.92 -5.77
CA SER A 615 9.71 -23.33 -5.65
C SER A 615 10.58 -24.32 -6.46
N VAL A 616 11.24 -23.84 -7.53
CA VAL A 616 12.14 -24.64 -8.36
C VAL A 616 13.62 -24.36 -8.10
N SER A 617 13.96 -23.66 -7.02
CA SER A 617 15.34 -23.33 -6.60
C SER A 617 16.27 -24.54 -6.55
N SER A 618 15.77 -25.72 -6.16
CA SER A 618 16.50 -26.99 -6.11
C SER A 618 16.81 -27.59 -7.50
N LEU A 619 16.24 -27.05 -8.58
CA LEU A 619 16.38 -27.54 -9.96
C LEU A 619 16.98 -26.48 -10.90
N PRO A 620 18.29 -26.16 -10.79
CA PRO A 620 18.96 -25.14 -11.60
C PRO A 620 18.76 -25.24 -13.12
N GLN A 621 18.57 -26.45 -13.67
CA GLN A 621 18.39 -26.65 -15.12
C GLN A 621 17.10 -26.03 -15.68
N LEU A 622 16.08 -25.80 -14.84
CA LEU A 622 14.81 -25.20 -15.27
C LEU A 622 14.95 -23.70 -15.55
N PHE A 623 15.79 -22.99 -14.79
CA PHE A 623 16.04 -21.56 -14.99
C PHE A 623 16.51 -21.24 -16.42
N VAL A 624 17.37 -22.09 -17.00
CA VAL A 624 17.84 -21.95 -18.39
C VAL A 624 16.69 -22.07 -19.41
N GLN A 625 15.66 -22.87 -19.10
CA GLN A 625 14.50 -23.04 -19.97
C GLN A 625 13.48 -21.91 -19.81
N ILE A 626 13.36 -21.35 -18.61
CA ILE A 626 12.43 -20.26 -18.27
C ILE A 626 12.98 -18.91 -18.74
N GLU A 627 14.30 -18.72 -18.75
CA GLU A 627 14.98 -17.46 -19.13
C GLU A 627 14.41 -16.80 -20.40
N PRO A 628 14.22 -17.50 -21.54
CA PRO A 628 13.73 -16.86 -22.76
C PRO A 628 12.31 -16.30 -22.66
N ALA A 629 11.49 -16.82 -21.74
CA ALA A 629 10.12 -16.34 -21.52
C ALA A 629 10.10 -15.05 -20.70
N LEU A 630 10.99 -14.93 -19.69
CA LEU A 630 11.03 -13.81 -18.76
C LEU A 630 11.95 -12.67 -19.22
N LEU A 631 12.98 -12.97 -20.02
CA LEU A 631 13.96 -11.98 -20.48
C LEU A 631 13.35 -10.73 -21.17
N PRO A 632 12.32 -10.84 -22.03
CA PRO A 632 11.68 -9.67 -22.60
C PRO A 632 11.03 -8.74 -21.57
N ILE A 633 10.45 -9.32 -20.51
CA ILE A 633 9.84 -8.57 -19.40
C ILE A 633 10.95 -7.83 -18.65
N MET A 634 11.99 -8.56 -18.21
CA MET A 634 13.14 -7.97 -17.50
C MET A 634 13.78 -6.84 -18.31
N ARG A 635 13.99 -7.01 -19.63
CA ARG A 635 14.59 -5.98 -20.49
C ARG A 635 13.75 -4.70 -20.60
N ARG A 636 12.43 -4.81 -20.71
CA ARG A 636 11.56 -3.63 -20.85
C ARG A 636 11.30 -2.97 -19.50
N MET A 637 11.02 -3.76 -18.47
CA MET A 637 10.59 -3.24 -17.18
C MET A 637 11.75 -2.70 -16.32
N LEU A 638 13.00 -3.02 -16.65
CA LEU A 638 14.16 -2.34 -16.04
C LEU A 638 14.42 -0.92 -16.58
N THR A 639 13.52 -0.39 -17.42
CA THR A 639 13.57 0.98 -17.97
C THR A 639 12.49 1.85 -17.30
N THR A 640 12.37 3.11 -17.71
CA THR A 640 11.30 4.01 -17.24
C THR A 640 9.89 3.47 -17.49
N ASP A 641 9.71 2.51 -18.40
CA ASP A 641 8.42 1.86 -18.65
C ASP A 641 7.93 0.99 -17.48
N GLY A 642 8.82 0.58 -16.55
CA GLY A 642 8.50 -0.39 -15.49
C GLY A 642 8.63 0.14 -14.07
N GLN A 643 8.51 1.46 -13.86
CA GLN A 643 8.70 2.08 -12.53
C GLN A 643 7.79 1.46 -11.45
N GLU A 644 6.56 1.08 -11.82
CA GLU A 644 5.56 0.53 -10.89
C GLU A 644 5.80 -0.93 -10.50
N VAL A 645 6.57 -1.68 -11.31
CA VAL A 645 6.82 -3.12 -11.14
C VAL A 645 8.31 -3.45 -10.95
N PHE A 646 9.12 -2.43 -10.68
CA PHE A 646 10.57 -2.52 -10.74
C PHE A 646 11.13 -3.45 -9.65
N GLU A 647 10.54 -3.44 -8.45
CA GLU A 647 10.92 -4.30 -7.32
C GLU A 647 10.73 -5.78 -7.66
N GLU A 648 9.55 -6.16 -8.14
CA GLU A 648 9.23 -7.54 -8.54
C GLU A 648 10.12 -8.02 -9.69
N VAL A 649 10.46 -7.14 -10.63
CA VAL A 649 11.36 -7.48 -11.74
C VAL A 649 12.79 -7.71 -11.24
N LEU A 650 13.28 -6.90 -10.30
CA LEU A 650 14.60 -7.10 -9.70
C LEU A 650 14.68 -8.40 -8.92
N GLU A 651 13.61 -8.78 -8.21
CA GLU A 651 13.51 -10.06 -7.52
C GLU A 651 13.64 -11.24 -8.49
N ILE A 652 12.93 -11.19 -9.63
CA ILE A 652 13.07 -12.19 -10.70
C ILE A 652 14.51 -12.24 -11.22
N VAL A 653 15.15 -11.08 -11.45
CA VAL A 653 16.56 -11.03 -11.88
C VAL A 653 17.48 -11.66 -10.83
N SER A 654 17.23 -11.42 -9.53
CA SER A 654 17.98 -12.03 -8.43
C SER A 654 17.89 -13.55 -8.46
N TYR A 655 16.69 -14.12 -8.57
CA TYR A 655 16.53 -15.59 -8.67
C TYR A 655 17.20 -16.17 -9.91
N MET A 656 17.03 -15.52 -11.07
CA MET A 656 17.63 -15.95 -12.33
C MET A 656 19.17 -15.89 -12.28
N THR A 657 19.73 -14.93 -11.55
CA THR A 657 21.19 -14.77 -11.41
C THR A 657 21.78 -15.63 -10.28
N PHE A 658 21.01 -16.00 -9.25
CA PHE A 658 21.48 -16.80 -8.11
C PHE A 658 21.34 -18.32 -8.33
N PHE A 659 20.18 -18.81 -8.79
CA PHE A 659 19.92 -20.26 -8.89
C PHE A 659 20.34 -20.87 -10.23
N SER A 660 20.44 -20.09 -11.31
CA SER A 660 20.87 -20.61 -12.61
C SER A 660 22.29 -21.19 -12.56
N PRO A 661 22.64 -22.31 -13.22
CA PRO A 661 23.97 -22.90 -13.19
C PRO A 661 25.08 -21.95 -13.64
N THR A 662 24.77 -21.08 -14.62
CA THR A 662 25.68 -20.08 -15.18
C THR A 662 24.87 -18.88 -15.66
N ILE A 663 25.38 -17.68 -15.43
CA ILE A 663 24.76 -16.45 -15.92
C ILE A 663 24.99 -16.34 -17.44
N SER A 664 23.90 -16.31 -18.21
CA SER A 664 23.95 -16.22 -19.67
C SER A 664 24.38 -14.83 -20.15
N LEU A 665 24.88 -14.72 -21.39
CA LEU A 665 25.19 -13.42 -22.01
C LEU A 665 23.94 -12.55 -22.18
N ASP A 666 22.77 -13.17 -22.33
CA ASP A 666 21.50 -12.45 -22.42
C ASP A 666 21.12 -11.83 -21.07
N MET A 667 21.36 -12.50 -19.95
CA MET A 667 21.19 -11.90 -18.63
C MET A 667 22.18 -10.75 -18.39
N TRP A 668 23.44 -10.90 -18.80
CA TRP A 668 24.42 -9.80 -18.74
C TRP A 668 24.00 -8.53 -19.51
N SER A 669 23.09 -8.63 -20.48
CA SER A 669 22.52 -7.46 -21.17
C SER A 669 21.62 -6.58 -20.28
N LEU A 670 21.20 -7.06 -19.10
CA LEU A 670 20.40 -6.32 -18.13
C LEU A 670 21.25 -5.38 -17.26
N TRP A 671 22.55 -5.65 -17.10
CA TRP A 671 23.44 -4.84 -16.28
C TRP A 671 23.45 -3.36 -16.69
N PRO A 672 23.60 -2.99 -17.98
CA PRO A 672 23.56 -1.58 -18.39
C PRO A 672 22.24 -0.90 -18.05
N LEU A 673 21.11 -1.63 -18.12
CA LEU A 673 19.79 -1.09 -17.81
C LEU A 673 19.66 -0.76 -16.32
N MET A 674 20.10 -1.65 -15.44
CA MET A 674 20.12 -1.39 -13.99
C MET A 674 21.02 -0.19 -13.64
N MET A 675 22.18 -0.08 -14.30
CA MET A 675 23.09 1.05 -14.11
C MET A 675 22.52 2.38 -14.60
N GLU A 676 21.79 2.37 -15.71
CA GLU A 676 21.10 3.55 -16.25
C GLU A 676 19.91 3.96 -15.36
N ALA A 677 19.09 2.99 -14.94
CA ALA A 677 17.96 3.22 -14.02
C ALA A 677 18.43 3.87 -12.72
N LEU A 678 19.48 3.31 -12.09
CA LEU A 678 20.05 3.83 -10.84
C LEU A 678 20.64 5.24 -11.00
N ALA A 679 21.11 5.59 -12.20
CA ALA A 679 21.68 6.91 -12.47
C ALA A 679 20.64 8.00 -12.76
N ASP A 680 19.42 7.64 -13.18
CA ASP A 680 18.39 8.58 -13.65
C ASP A 680 17.22 8.73 -12.67
N TRP A 681 16.61 7.63 -12.22
CA TRP A 681 15.36 7.68 -11.46
C TRP A 681 15.22 6.63 -10.34
N ALA A 682 15.98 5.53 -10.36
CA ALA A 682 15.75 4.37 -9.49
C ALA A 682 16.67 4.30 -8.25
N ILE A 683 17.09 5.46 -7.71
CA ILE A 683 17.99 5.51 -6.54
C ILE A 683 17.37 4.89 -5.30
N ASP A 684 16.06 5.08 -5.12
CA ASP A 684 15.30 4.52 -3.99
C ASP A 684 15.27 2.98 -4.00
N PHE A 685 15.54 2.35 -5.16
CA PHE A 685 15.57 0.90 -5.35
C PHE A 685 16.99 0.31 -5.27
N PHE A 686 17.98 1.08 -4.82
CA PHE A 686 19.37 0.62 -4.84
C PHE A 686 19.59 -0.63 -3.98
N SER A 687 18.89 -0.77 -2.85
CA SER A 687 18.93 -2.00 -2.04
C SER A 687 18.45 -3.22 -2.81
N ASN A 688 17.39 -3.10 -3.63
CA ASN A 688 16.93 -4.21 -4.47
C ASN A 688 17.88 -4.49 -5.64
N ILE A 689 18.56 -3.46 -6.19
CA ILE A 689 19.55 -3.61 -7.27
C ILE A 689 20.86 -4.23 -6.75
N LEU A 690 21.19 -4.07 -5.47
CA LEU A 690 22.38 -4.65 -4.84
C LEU A 690 22.46 -6.16 -5.06
N VAL A 691 21.37 -6.88 -4.79
CA VAL A 691 21.29 -8.35 -4.85
C VAL A 691 21.68 -8.91 -6.24
N PRO A 692 21.05 -8.50 -7.35
CA PRO A 692 21.43 -9.01 -8.66
C PRO A 692 22.84 -8.56 -9.05
N LEU A 693 23.28 -7.35 -8.68
CA LEU A 693 24.65 -6.89 -8.97
C LEU A 693 25.70 -7.72 -8.22
N ASP A 694 25.45 -8.10 -6.96
CA ASP A 694 26.31 -9.05 -6.25
C ASP A 694 26.38 -10.37 -6.99
N ASN A 695 25.25 -10.98 -7.34
CA ASN A 695 25.22 -12.25 -8.09
C ASN A 695 26.05 -12.22 -9.38
N TYR A 696 26.00 -11.13 -10.14
CA TYR A 696 26.84 -10.93 -11.33
C TYR A 696 28.34 -10.92 -11.01
N ILE A 697 28.75 -10.34 -9.87
CA ILE A 697 30.15 -10.23 -9.47
C ILE A 697 30.64 -11.53 -8.80
N SER A 698 29.88 -12.08 -7.86
CA SER A 698 30.25 -13.26 -7.07
C SER A 698 30.22 -14.55 -7.90
N ARG A 699 29.18 -14.77 -8.71
CA ARG A 699 29.05 -15.98 -9.55
C ARG A 699 29.62 -15.79 -10.95
N GLY A 700 29.62 -14.55 -11.44
CA GLY A 700 30.08 -14.18 -12.79
C GLY A 700 31.48 -13.55 -12.84
N THR A 701 32.30 -13.70 -11.80
CA THR A 701 33.57 -12.98 -11.60
C THR A 701 34.49 -12.98 -12.83
N ALA A 702 34.65 -14.14 -13.48
CA ALA A 702 35.51 -14.25 -14.67
C ALA A 702 35.02 -13.37 -15.84
N HIS A 703 33.70 -13.30 -16.06
CA HIS A 703 33.13 -12.46 -17.11
C HIS A 703 33.20 -10.97 -16.74
N PHE A 704 32.90 -10.63 -15.49
CA PHE A 704 33.06 -9.27 -14.94
C PHE A 704 34.49 -8.72 -15.11
N LEU A 705 35.51 -9.58 -14.91
CA LEU A 705 36.91 -9.20 -15.03
C LEU A 705 37.40 -9.05 -16.48
N ILE A 706 36.94 -9.93 -17.38
CA ILE A 706 37.46 -10.03 -18.76
C ILE A 706 36.72 -9.11 -19.73
N CYS A 707 35.42 -8.88 -19.54
CA CYS A 707 34.62 -8.11 -20.49
C CYS A 707 35.03 -6.62 -20.50
N LYS A 708 35.19 -6.06 -21.70
CA LYS A 708 35.54 -4.65 -21.93
C LYS A 708 34.54 -3.89 -22.81
N GLU A 709 33.56 -4.59 -23.37
CA GLU A 709 32.50 -4.02 -24.19
C GLU A 709 31.16 -4.69 -23.84
N PRO A 710 30.39 -4.16 -22.86
CA PRO A 710 30.71 -3.00 -22.00
C PRO A 710 31.73 -3.34 -20.90
N ASP A 711 32.49 -2.33 -20.43
CA ASP A 711 33.41 -2.49 -19.29
C ASP A 711 32.60 -2.39 -17.97
N TYR A 712 32.23 -3.54 -17.41
CA TYR A 712 31.42 -3.62 -16.19
C TYR A 712 32.11 -3.00 -14.97
N GLN A 713 33.44 -3.13 -14.87
CA GLN A 713 34.21 -2.53 -13.77
C GLN A 713 34.14 -1.00 -13.83
N GLN A 714 34.32 -0.43 -15.03
CA GLN A 714 34.22 1.01 -15.24
C GLN A 714 32.78 1.51 -15.01
N SER A 715 31.78 0.74 -15.44
CA SER A 715 30.37 1.06 -15.21
C SER A 715 30.04 1.13 -13.72
N LEU A 716 30.46 0.12 -12.95
CA LEU A 716 30.27 0.07 -11.50
C LEU A 716 30.94 1.25 -10.80
N TRP A 717 32.20 1.55 -11.17
CA TRP A 717 32.91 2.71 -10.64
C TRP A 717 32.18 4.02 -10.95
N ASN A 718 31.73 4.23 -12.18
CA ASN A 718 31.04 5.45 -12.56
C ASN A 718 29.80 5.68 -11.70
N MET A 719 29.00 4.64 -11.49
CA MET A 719 27.82 4.67 -10.64
C MET A 719 28.18 4.97 -9.18
N ILE A 720 29.07 4.18 -8.56
CA ILE A 720 29.46 4.35 -7.16
C ILE A 720 30.08 5.73 -6.91
N SER A 721 30.92 6.20 -7.84
CA SER A 721 31.55 7.52 -7.74
C SER A 721 30.55 8.68 -7.86
N SER A 722 29.45 8.49 -8.62
CA SER A 722 28.36 9.45 -8.72
C SER A 722 27.58 9.50 -7.41
N VAL A 723 27.15 8.34 -6.90
CA VAL A 723 26.32 8.21 -5.69
C VAL A 723 27.07 8.68 -4.44
N MET A 724 28.26 8.12 -4.18
CA MET A 724 29.04 8.48 -2.99
C MET A 724 29.66 9.89 -3.08
N GLY A 725 29.83 10.42 -4.30
CA GLY A 725 30.41 11.74 -4.55
C GLY A 725 29.44 12.89 -4.37
N ASP A 726 28.14 12.66 -4.60
CA ASP A 726 27.09 13.66 -4.48
C ASP A 726 26.97 14.14 -3.02
N LYS A 727 26.80 15.46 -2.87
CA LYS A 727 26.68 16.14 -1.58
C LYS A 727 25.23 16.26 -1.11
N ASN A 728 24.27 16.11 -2.02
CA ASN A 728 22.85 16.26 -1.71
C ASN A 728 22.17 14.92 -1.43
N MET A 729 22.84 13.80 -1.70
CA MET A 729 22.30 12.46 -1.49
C MET A 729 22.31 12.10 0.00
N GLU A 730 21.20 11.56 0.48
CA GLU A 730 21.02 11.18 1.88
C GLU A 730 21.87 9.96 2.24
N ASP A 731 22.14 9.75 3.53
CA ASP A 731 22.99 8.64 3.97
C ASP A 731 22.31 7.27 3.74
N ASN A 732 20.96 7.19 3.76
CA ASN A 732 20.21 5.94 3.55
C ASN A 732 20.37 5.40 2.11
N ASP A 733 20.25 6.29 1.12
CA ASP A 733 20.30 5.92 -0.30
C ASP A 733 21.67 5.41 -0.76
N ILE A 734 22.69 5.53 0.10
CA ILE A 734 24.09 5.24 -0.23
C ILE A 734 24.55 3.93 0.41
N GLU A 735 23.83 3.39 1.39
CA GLU A 735 24.22 2.18 2.14
C GLU A 735 24.55 0.97 1.25
N PRO A 736 23.88 0.74 0.09
CA PRO A 736 24.25 -0.35 -0.81
C PRO A 736 25.61 -0.18 -1.52
N ALA A 737 26.11 1.06 -1.67
CA ALA A 737 27.36 1.30 -2.40
C ALA A 737 28.60 0.70 -1.71
N PRO A 738 28.83 0.92 -0.39
CA PRO A 738 29.88 0.22 0.36
C PRO A 738 29.80 -1.31 0.26
N LYS A 739 28.59 -1.89 0.36
CA LYS A 739 28.38 -3.35 0.23
C LYS A 739 28.85 -3.87 -1.14
N LEU A 740 28.57 -3.15 -2.24
CA LEU A 740 29.10 -3.50 -3.57
C LEU A 740 30.62 -3.43 -3.68
N ILE A 741 31.26 -2.45 -3.02
CA ILE A 741 32.73 -2.36 -3.02
C ILE A 741 33.34 -3.56 -2.30
N GLU A 742 32.74 -3.96 -1.17
CA GLU A 742 33.11 -5.15 -0.42
C GLU A 742 33.02 -6.40 -1.32
N VAL A 743 31.89 -6.62 -1.98
CA VAL A 743 31.68 -7.74 -2.93
C VAL A 743 32.81 -7.82 -3.97
N VAL A 744 33.22 -6.68 -4.55
CA VAL A 744 34.33 -6.63 -5.50
C VAL A 744 35.65 -7.04 -4.86
N PHE A 745 35.98 -6.54 -3.67
CA PHE A 745 37.24 -6.88 -3.00
C PHE A 745 37.29 -8.35 -2.55
N LEU A 746 36.18 -8.90 -2.07
CA LEU A 746 36.15 -10.27 -1.57
C LEU A 746 36.20 -11.29 -2.73
N ASN A 747 35.45 -11.06 -3.81
CA ASN A 747 35.39 -11.99 -4.95
C ASN A 747 36.54 -11.83 -5.95
N CYS A 748 37.05 -10.60 -6.16
CA CYS A 748 38.08 -10.32 -7.17
C CYS A 748 39.52 -10.26 -6.60
N LYS A 749 39.80 -10.98 -5.49
CA LYS A 749 41.06 -10.88 -4.76
C LYS A 749 42.31 -10.99 -5.64
N GLY A 750 43.17 -9.97 -5.63
CA GLY A 750 44.42 -9.88 -6.40
C GLY A 750 44.27 -9.54 -7.89
N GLN A 751 43.06 -9.26 -8.38
CA GLN A 751 42.78 -9.02 -9.80
C GLN A 751 42.30 -7.59 -10.11
N VAL A 752 42.04 -6.76 -9.10
CA VAL A 752 41.45 -5.41 -9.21
C VAL A 752 42.30 -4.32 -8.54
N ASP A 753 43.62 -4.51 -8.44
CA ASP A 753 44.54 -3.56 -7.78
C ASP A 753 44.40 -2.11 -8.25
N GLN A 754 44.07 -1.91 -9.53
CA GLN A 754 43.83 -0.60 -10.15
C GLN A 754 42.64 0.17 -9.56
N TRP A 755 41.67 -0.53 -8.97
CA TRP A 755 40.45 0.05 -8.38
C TRP A 755 40.56 0.30 -6.87
N VAL A 756 41.60 -0.21 -6.21
CA VAL A 756 41.80 -0.07 -4.77
C VAL A 756 41.97 1.41 -4.36
N GLU A 757 42.80 2.18 -5.07
CA GLU A 757 42.98 3.62 -4.77
C GLU A 757 41.70 4.45 -5.01
N PRO A 758 41.00 4.32 -6.16
CA PRO A 758 39.72 4.98 -6.38
C PRO A 758 38.66 4.70 -5.30
N TYR A 759 38.42 3.43 -4.95
CA TYR A 759 37.42 3.07 -3.94
C TYR A 759 37.79 3.56 -2.54
N LEU A 760 39.06 3.43 -2.13
CA LEU A 760 39.50 3.96 -0.84
C LEU A 760 39.36 5.48 -0.75
N ARG A 761 39.67 6.20 -1.84
CA ARG A 761 39.54 7.66 -1.88
C ARG A 761 38.10 8.11 -1.65
N ILE A 762 37.16 7.56 -2.42
CA ILE A 762 35.74 7.97 -2.31
C ILE A 762 35.13 7.54 -0.97
N THR A 763 35.50 6.36 -0.46
CA THR A 763 35.08 5.86 0.85
C THR A 763 35.52 6.80 1.96
N VAL A 764 36.79 7.21 1.96
CA VAL A 764 37.32 8.16 2.93
C VAL A 764 36.64 9.52 2.79
N GLU A 765 36.43 10.02 1.57
CA GLU A 765 35.73 11.30 1.35
C GLU A 765 34.30 11.30 1.89
N ARG A 766 33.54 10.19 1.74
CA ARG A 766 32.19 10.06 2.30
C ARG A 766 32.22 9.86 3.82
N LEU A 767 33.17 9.09 4.35
CA LEU A 767 33.31 8.85 5.80
C LEU A 767 33.47 10.14 6.62
N HIS A 768 34.13 11.16 6.06
CA HIS A 768 34.26 12.48 6.72
C HIS A 768 32.96 13.30 6.72
N ARG A 769 31.97 12.96 5.90
CA ARG A 769 30.71 13.72 5.73
C ARG A 769 29.54 13.08 6.46
N THR A 770 29.48 11.75 6.46
CA THR A 770 28.39 10.98 7.06
C THR A 770 28.27 11.25 8.56
N GLU A 771 27.05 11.42 9.03
CA GLU A 771 26.76 11.59 10.46
C GLU A 771 26.26 10.28 11.09
N LYS A 772 25.52 9.46 10.31
CA LYS A 772 24.94 8.18 10.74
C LYS A 772 25.99 7.13 11.14
N SER A 773 25.72 6.39 12.22
CA SER A 773 26.65 5.39 12.76
C SER A 773 26.74 4.13 11.89
N HIS A 774 25.62 3.72 11.28
CA HIS A 774 25.54 2.53 10.44
C HIS A 774 26.39 2.67 9.17
N LEU A 775 26.15 3.72 8.36
CA LEU A 775 26.97 3.99 7.17
C LEU A 775 28.47 4.18 7.50
N LYS A 776 28.82 4.75 8.66
CA LYS A 776 30.23 4.78 9.11
C LYS A 776 30.81 3.38 9.32
N CYS A 777 30.03 2.43 9.82
CA CYS A 777 30.47 1.04 9.97
C CYS A 777 30.72 0.41 8.59
N LEU A 778 29.78 0.54 7.65
CA LEU A 778 29.93 0.03 6.28
C LEU A 778 31.14 0.63 5.56
N LEU A 779 31.35 1.95 5.65
CA LEU A 779 32.52 2.61 5.06
C LEU A 779 33.84 2.16 5.71
N MET A 780 33.82 1.81 7.00
CA MET A 780 34.99 1.25 7.67
C MET A 780 35.23 -0.21 7.29
N GLN A 781 34.18 -0.99 7.00
CA GLN A 781 34.29 -2.35 6.48
C GLN A 781 35.00 -2.35 5.12
N VAL A 782 34.66 -1.44 4.21
CA VAL A 782 35.39 -1.28 2.93
C VAL A 782 36.91 -1.12 3.14
N ILE A 783 37.33 -0.40 4.18
CA ILE A 783 38.75 -0.24 4.52
C ILE A 783 39.33 -1.55 5.07
N ALA A 784 38.57 -2.27 5.91
CA ALA A 784 38.95 -3.60 6.41
C ALA A 784 39.06 -4.64 5.29
N ASP A 785 38.14 -4.65 4.33
CA ASP A 785 38.16 -5.51 3.14
C ASP A 785 39.34 -5.19 2.23
N ALA A 786 39.63 -3.90 2.03
CA ALA A 786 40.82 -3.49 1.28
C ALA A 786 42.12 -3.96 1.97
N LEU A 787 42.16 -3.99 3.31
CA LEU A 787 43.30 -4.55 4.06
C LEU A 787 43.39 -6.07 3.92
N TYR A 788 42.26 -6.78 3.98
CA TYR A 788 42.21 -8.22 3.75
C TYR A 788 42.54 -8.61 2.30
N TYR A 789 42.16 -7.78 1.34
CA TYR A 789 42.48 -7.90 -0.08
C TYR A 789 44.00 -7.80 -0.31
N ASN A 790 44.63 -6.69 0.12
CA ASN A 790 46.06 -6.44 -0.04
C ASN A 790 46.57 -5.38 0.96
N ALA A 791 46.92 -5.81 2.18
CA ALA A 791 47.33 -4.90 3.26
C ALA A 791 48.50 -3.95 2.90
N PRO A 792 49.60 -4.41 2.25
CA PRO A 792 50.69 -3.50 1.85
C PRO A 792 50.24 -2.39 0.90
N LEU A 793 49.44 -2.73 -0.12
CA LEU A 793 48.93 -1.77 -1.10
C LEU A 793 48.00 -0.75 -0.42
N THR A 794 47.02 -1.23 0.34
CA THR A 794 46.04 -0.41 1.05
C THR A 794 46.71 0.55 2.02
N LEU A 795 47.67 0.07 2.82
CA LEU A 795 48.42 0.93 3.74
C LEU A 795 49.21 2.01 3.00
N SER A 796 49.85 1.68 1.88
CA SER A 796 50.59 2.65 1.06
C SER A 796 49.68 3.75 0.50
N ILE A 797 48.44 3.40 0.11
CA ILE A 797 47.44 4.35 -0.39
C ILE A 797 46.97 5.25 0.75
N LEU A 798 46.62 4.71 1.92
CA LEU A 798 46.20 5.50 3.08
C LEU A 798 47.31 6.48 3.51
N GLN A 799 48.58 6.05 3.46
CA GLN A 799 49.74 6.91 3.74
C GLN A 799 49.90 8.02 2.69
N LYS A 800 49.71 7.70 1.41
CA LYS A 800 49.72 8.67 0.30
C LYS A 800 48.61 9.72 0.44
N LEU A 801 47.44 9.31 0.95
CA LEU A 801 46.31 10.20 1.23
C LEU A 801 46.49 11.02 2.52
N GLY A 802 47.42 10.63 3.40
CA GLY A 802 47.70 11.34 4.66
C GLY A 802 46.67 11.10 5.77
N VAL A 803 45.79 10.11 5.62
CA VAL A 803 44.65 9.85 6.53
C VAL A 803 44.85 8.64 7.46
N THR A 804 45.99 7.94 7.38
CA THR A 804 46.25 6.70 8.12
C THR A 804 45.99 6.82 9.63
N SER A 805 46.55 7.86 10.28
CA SER A 805 46.42 8.04 11.73
C SER A 805 44.97 8.36 12.13
N GLU A 806 44.26 9.11 11.30
CA GLU A 806 42.88 9.53 11.54
C GLU A 806 41.93 8.34 11.45
N ILE A 807 42.01 7.57 10.36
CA ILE A 807 41.19 6.39 10.12
C ILE A 807 41.38 5.35 11.23
N PHE A 808 42.63 5.02 11.60
CA PHE A 808 42.86 4.06 12.68
C PHE A 808 42.32 4.56 14.02
N THR A 809 42.49 5.84 14.34
CA THR A 809 41.95 6.41 15.58
C THR A 809 40.42 6.32 15.61
N LEU A 810 39.76 6.67 14.51
CA LEU A 810 38.31 6.56 14.37
C LEU A 810 37.85 5.10 14.50
N TRP A 811 38.49 4.19 13.78
CA TRP A 811 38.14 2.76 13.81
C TRP A 811 38.25 2.17 15.21
N PHE A 812 39.34 2.44 15.93
CA PHE A 812 39.50 1.96 17.30
C PHE A 812 38.49 2.58 18.27
N ASN A 813 38.13 3.85 18.11
CA ASN A 813 37.08 4.47 18.91
C ASN A 813 35.72 3.81 18.66
N MET A 814 35.41 3.49 17.40
CA MET A 814 34.16 2.79 17.03
C MET A 814 34.12 1.38 17.61
N LEU A 815 35.23 0.62 17.53
CA LEU A 815 35.36 -0.73 18.08
C LEU A 815 35.23 -0.77 19.61
N GLN A 816 35.59 0.31 20.31
CA GLN A 816 35.48 0.45 21.77
C GLN A 816 34.15 1.08 22.23
N GLY A 817 33.30 1.52 21.31
CA GLY A 817 32.02 2.13 21.64
C GLY A 817 31.03 1.10 22.21
N VAL A 818 30.54 1.34 23.43
CA VAL A 818 29.56 0.48 24.12
C VAL A 818 28.38 1.32 24.58
N LYS A 819 27.14 0.87 24.32
CA LYS A 819 25.89 1.50 24.79
C LYS A 819 25.75 1.29 26.32
N LYS A 820 24.83 2.01 26.97
CA LYS A 820 24.62 1.94 28.44
C LYS A 820 24.20 0.55 28.95
N ASN A 821 23.62 -0.26 28.08
CA ASN A 821 23.20 -1.64 28.32
C ASN A 821 24.36 -2.66 28.22
N GLY A 822 25.58 -2.23 27.88
CA GLY A 822 26.75 -3.11 27.75
C GLY A 822 26.93 -3.72 26.35
N VAL A 823 25.99 -3.48 25.42
CA VAL A 823 26.06 -3.95 24.02
C VAL A 823 26.95 -3.01 23.20
N ARG A 824 27.68 -3.55 22.23
CA ARG A 824 28.52 -2.74 21.31
C ARG A 824 27.65 -1.75 20.54
N ALA A 825 28.13 -0.51 20.42
CA ALA A 825 27.42 0.54 19.71
C ALA A 825 27.59 0.47 18.19
N ASN A 826 28.66 -0.17 17.71
CA ASN A 826 29.04 -0.29 16.30
C ASN A 826 29.42 -1.73 15.97
N PHE A 827 29.34 -2.11 14.70
CA PHE A 827 29.63 -3.47 14.20
C PHE A 827 28.81 -4.52 14.95
N LYS A 828 27.48 -4.41 14.84
CA LYS A 828 26.53 -5.26 15.58
C LYS A 828 26.45 -6.66 14.96
N ARG A 829 26.42 -6.75 13.62
CA ARG A 829 26.21 -8.00 12.86
C ARG A 829 27.42 -8.94 12.99
N GLU A 830 27.19 -10.24 12.83
CA GLU A 830 28.28 -11.24 12.84
C GLU A 830 29.31 -10.93 11.74
N HIS A 831 28.80 -10.70 10.52
CA HIS A 831 29.58 -10.38 9.33
C HIS A 831 30.50 -9.17 9.53
N ASP A 832 29.97 -8.07 10.08
CA ASP A 832 30.73 -6.84 10.40
C ASP A 832 31.99 -7.13 11.23
N LYS A 833 31.84 -7.97 12.27
CA LYS A 833 32.91 -8.35 13.19
C LYS A 833 33.92 -9.25 12.49
N LYS A 834 33.45 -10.17 11.66
CA LYS A 834 34.29 -11.06 10.85
C LYS A 834 35.18 -10.28 9.89
N VAL A 835 34.60 -9.37 9.10
CA VAL A 835 35.32 -8.48 8.18
C VAL A 835 36.39 -7.67 8.91
N CYS A 836 36.02 -7.02 10.03
CA CYS A 836 36.97 -6.25 10.83
C CYS A 836 38.09 -7.13 11.43
N CYS A 837 37.80 -8.35 11.87
CA CYS A 837 38.79 -9.31 12.37
C CYS A 837 39.81 -9.66 11.28
N LEU A 838 39.36 -9.98 10.07
CA LEU A 838 40.22 -10.35 8.95
C LEU A 838 41.09 -9.17 8.49
N GLY A 839 40.51 -7.96 8.41
CA GLY A 839 41.24 -6.73 8.07
C GLY A 839 42.33 -6.38 9.08
N LEU A 840 42.02 -6.40 10.39
CA LEU A 840 43.00 -6.12 11.45
C LEU A 840 44.08 -7.21 11.54
N THR A 841 43.71 -8.48 11.38
CA THR A 841 44.67 -9.58 11.36
C THR A 841 45.65 -9.44 10.21
N SER A 842 45.19 -9.00 9.04
CA SER A 842 46.04 -8.79 7.86
C SER A 842 47.12 -7.72 8.07
N LEU A 843 46.90 -6.75 8.97
CA LEU A 843 47.92 -5.78 9.37
C LEU A 843 49.05 -6.39 10.19
N LEU A 844 48.78 -7.45 10.96
CA LEU A 844 49.78 -8.15 11.77
C LEU A 844 50.77 -8.96 10.90
N ALA A 845 50.38 -9.29 9.66
CA ALA A 845 51.23 -9.97 8.69
C ALA A 845 52.27 -9.04 8.02
N LEU A 846 52.22 -7.73 8.26
CA LEU A 846 53.08 -6.77 7.56
C LEU A 846 54.55 -6.85 8.01
N PRO A 847 55.52 -6.63 7.10
CA PRO A 847 56.94 -6.59 7.45
C PRO A 847 57.30 -5.50 8.46
N ALA A 848 58.31 -5.77 9.29
CA ALA A 848 58.79 -4.86 10.34
C ALA A 848 59.10 -3.45 9.80
N GLY A 849 58.54 -2.42 10.46
CA GLY A 849 58.77 -1.01 10.16
C GLY A 849 57.73 -0.32 9.28
N GLN A 850 56.71 -1.04 8.78
CA GLN A 850 55.59 -0.43 8.05
C GLN A 850 54.51 0.15 8.96
N LEU A 851 54.43 -0.33 10.21
CA LEU A 851 53.54 0.17 11.26
C LEU A 851 54.36 0.71 12.45
N PRO A 852 53.95 1.82 13.08
CA PRO A 852 54.52 2.26 14.35
C PRO A 852 54.34 1.18 15.44
N GLY A 853 55.36 1.00 16.29
CA GLY A 853 55.32 -0.05 17.34
C GLY A 853 54.13 0.07 18.31
N ASP A 854 53.69 1.30 18.61
CA ASP A 854 52.53 1.55 19.47
C ASP A 854 51.20 1.15 18.79
N ALA A 855 51.10 1.32 17.46
CA ALA A 855 49.92 0.95 16.68
C ALA A 855 49.77 -0.57 16.56
N LEU A 856 50.88 -1.31 16.45
CA LEU A 856 50.89 -2.77 16.41
C LEU A 856 50.28 -3.37 17.69
N GLY A 857 50.63 -2.81 18.86
CA GLY A 857 50.06 -3.22 20.14
C GLY A 857 48.56 -2.96 20.25
N GLN A 858 48.08 -1.84 19.68
CA GLN A 858 46.66 -1.49 19.66
C GLN A 858 45.86 -2.37 18.70
N VAL A 859 46.37 -2.63 17.49
CA VAL A 859 45.77 -3.57 16.52
C VAL A 859 45.62 -4.96 17.14
N PHE A 860 46.66 -5.46 17.81
CA PHE A 860 46.65 -6.79 18.41
C PHE A 860 45.57 -6.92 19.51
N ARG A 861 45.44 -5.93 20.38
CA ARG A 861 44.41 -5.92 21.44
C ARG A 861 43.00 -5.86 20.85
N ALA A 862 42.78 -4.93 19.91
CA ALA A 862 41.48 -4.77 19.26
C ALA A 862 41.06 -6.05 18.51
N THR A 863 42.00 -6.73 17.86
CA THR A 863 41.74 -8.02 17.18
C THR A 863 41.30 -9.09 18.16
N LEU A 864 41.97 -9.22 19.31
CA LEU A 864 41.59 -10.19 20.35
C LEU A 864 40.21 -9.90 20.94
N ASP A 865 39.91 -8.64 21.27
CA ASP A 865 38.61 -8.26 21.82
C ASP A 865 37.46 -8.53 20.83
N LEU A 866 37.73 -8.35 19.53
CA LEU A 866 36.76 -8.60 18.48
C LEU A 866 36.55 -10.11 18.24
N LEU A 867 37.62 -10.91 18.25
CA LEU A 867 37.54 -12.37 18.16
C LEU A 867 36.75 -12.99 19.33
N VAL A 868 36.92 -12.45 20.54
CA VAL A 868 36.14 -12.89 21.72
C VAL A 868 34.67 -12.52 21.54
N ALA A 869 34.38 -11.27 21.15
CA ALA A 869 32.99 -10.83 20.93
C ALA A 869 32.30 -11.58 19.78
N TYR A 870 33.05 -11.96 18.74
CA TYR A 870 32.57 -12.82 17.65
C TYR A 870 32.26 -14.23 18.16
N LYS A 871 33.15 -14.82 18.97
CA LYS A 871 32.93 -16.13 19.59
C LYS A 871 31.67 -16.17 20.45
N ASP A 872 31.50 -15.15 21.29
CA ASP A 872 30.37 -15.09 22.23
C ASP A 872 29.04 -14.97 21.46
N GLN A 873 29.00 -14.18 20.38
CA GLN A 873 27.81 -14.04 19.52
C GLN A 873 27.46 -15.35 18.80
N VAL A 874 28.43 -16.01 18.16
CA VAL A 874 28.18 -17.29 17.46
C VAL A 874 27.67 -18.36 18.44
N ALA A 875 28.15 -18.34 19.69
CA ALA A 875 27.70 -19.27 20.73
C ALA A 875 26.35 -18.89 21.37
N GLU A 876 25.86 -17.67 21.17
CA GLU A 876 24.50 -17.26 21.54
C GLU A 876 23.53 -17.67 20.42
N ALA A 877 23.84 -17.34 19.16
CA ALA A 877 23.04 -17.74 17.99
C ALA A 877 22.82 -19.26 17.92
N ALA A 878 23.88 -20.07 18.12
CA ALA A 878 23.74 -21.53 18.11
C ALA A 878 22.85 -22.09 19.24
N LYS A 879 22.67 -21.36 20.35
CA LYS A 879 21.75 -21.78 21.43
C LYS A 879 20.32 -21.36 21.16
N GLU A 880 20.12 -20.27 20.43
CA GLU A 880 18.82 -19.81 19.98
C GLU A 880 18.30 -20.78 18.90
N GLU A 881 19.13 -21.16 17.92
CA GLU A 881 18.81 -22.22 16.95
C GLU A 881 18.48 -23.57 17.62
N GLU A 882 19.28 -24.00 18.61
CA GLU A 882 18.99 -25.24 19.36
C GLU A 882 17.71 -25.15 20.22
N ALA A 883 17.26 -23.95 20.58
CA ALA A 883 16.02 -23.75 21.34
C ALA A 883 14.79 -23.69 20.42
N GLU A 884 14.94 -23.11 19.23
CA GLU A 884 13.90 -23.09 18.19
C GLU A 884 13.64 -24.49 17.62
N ASP A 885 14.68 -25.31 17.40
CA ASP A 885 14.55 -26.73 16.99
C ASP A 885 13.83 -27.61 18.04
N ASP A 886 13.88 -27.25 19.33
CA ASP A 886 13.19 -27.96 20.44
C ASP A 886 11.74 -27.46 20.66
N ASP A 887 11.39 -26.24 20.22
CA ASP A 887 10.05 -25.65 20.33
C ASP A 887 9.20 -25.82 19.05
N ASP A 888 9.78 -26.31 17.95
CA ASP A 888 9.08 -26.60 16.68
C ASP A 888 8.08 -27.79 16.75
N ASP A 889 8.08 -28.54 17.86
CA ASP A 889 7.10 -29.62 18.14
C ASP A 889 5.82 -29.11 18.88
N ASP A 890 5.71 -27.82 19.23
CA ASP A 890 4.54 -27.24 19.94
C ASP A 890 4.12 -25.84 19.41
N MET A 891 4.26 -25.58 18.11
CA MET A 891 3.71 -24.37 17.45
C MET A 891 2.20 -24.50 17.18
N ASP A 892 1.40 -24.41 18.25
CA ASP A 892 -0.05 -24.14 18.21
C ASP A 892 -0.42 -23.15 19.32
N ASP A 893 0.17 -21.95 19.29
CA ASP A 893 -0.32 -20.82 20.09
C ASP A 893 -0.42 -19.55 19.21
N PHE A 894 -1.65 -19.31 18.74
CA PHE A 894 -2.08 -18.01 18.26
C PHE A 894 -1.92 -16.99 19.39
N GLN A 895 -0.82 -16.23 19.38
CA GLN A 895 -0.73 -15.00 20.14
C GLN A 895 -1.73 -14.01 19.55
N THR A 896 -2.83 -13.82 20.27
CA THR A 896 -3.74 -12.70 20.06
C THR A 896 -3.04 -11.46 20.58
N ASP A 897 -2.44 -10.67 19.68
CA ASP A 897 -2.02 -9.31 19.97
C ASP A 897 -3.26 -8.44 20.20
N ASP A 898 -3.61 -8.27 21.47
CA ASP A 898 -4.40 -7.14 21.97
C ASP A 898 -3.43 -5.97 22.20
N GLU A 899 -2.94 -5.31 21.14
CA GLU A 899 -2.34 -3.98 21.22
C GLU A 899 -2.99 -3.00 20.22
N ASP A 900 -3.68 -2.03 20.81
CA ASP A 900 -4.18 -0.74 20.32
C ASP A 900 -4.22 -0.49 18.79
N GLU A 901 -5.36 -0.84 18.17
CA GLU A 901 -5.81 -0.29 16.88
C GLU A 901 -5.89 1.26 16.95
N ASP A 902 -4.87 1.94 16.41
CA ASP A 902 -4.97 3.33 15.98
C ASP A 902 -5.87 3.39 14.72
N ASP A 903 -7.18 3.46 14.96
CA ASP A 903 -8.25 3.68 13.98
C ASP A 903 -8.13 5.09 13.34
N ASN A 904 -7.17 5.25 12.43
CA ASN A 904 -7.01 6.44 11.59
C ASN A 904 -7.05 6.16 10.08
N GLY A 905 -7.28 4.90 9.67
CA GLY A 905 -7.39 4.50 8.26
C GLY A 905 -8.73 4.84 7.59
N SER A 906 -9.85 4.81 8.32
CA SER A 906 -11.19 4.96 7.73
C SER A 906 -11.58 6.43 7.39
N ASP A 907 -10.92 7.41 8.00
CA ASP A 907 -11.48 8.76 8.12
C ASP A 907 -11.04 9.73 6.99
N LYS A 908 -10.15 9.28 6.07
CA LYS A 908 -9.67 10.06 4.91
C LYS A 908 -10.52 9.89 3.64
N GLU A 909 -11.30 8.80 3.49
CA GLU A 909 -12.00 8.49 2.22
C GLU A 909 -13.45 8.95 2.15
N MET A 910 -14.06 9.34 3.28
CA MET A 910 -15.47 9.78 3.33
C MET A 910 -15.77 11.11 2.61
N GLY A 911 -14.79 11.69 1.89
CA GLY A 911 -14.87 13.00 1.24
C GLY A 911 -14.71 13.04 -0.28
N ILE A 912 -14.41 11.93 -0.97
CA ILE A 912 -14.15 11.95 -2.42
C ILE A 912 -15.46 11.69 -3.20
N ASP A 913 -16.23 12.76 -3.46
CA ASP A 913 -17.30 12.74 -4.47
C ASP A 913 -16.65 12.64 -5.87
N ALA A 914 -16.98 11.61 -6.65
CA ALA A 914 -16.58 11.41 -8.05
C ALA A 914 -17.17 12.44 -9.06
N GLU A 915 -17.55 13.64 -8.61
CA GLU A 915 -18.21 14.65 -9.45
C GLU A 915 -17.26 15.72 -10.03
N ASP A 916 -15.98 15.76 -9.65
CA ASP A 916 -14.99 16.68 -10.23
C ASP A 916 -13.80 15.88 -10.80
N GLY A 917 -13.87 15.52 -12.08
CA GLY A 917 -12.78 14.88 -12.83
C GLY A 917 -11.57 15.81 -13.02
N ASP A 918 -10.40 15.20 -13.05
CA ASP A 918 -9.10 15.69 -13.54
C ASP A 918 -7.99 16.05 -12.53
N GLU A 919 -8.22 16.13 -11.20
CA GLU A 919 -7.12 16.47 -10.26
C GLU A 919 -7.02 15.60 -9.00
N ALA A 920 -7.94 14.65 -8.78
CA ALA A 920 -7.97 13.83 -7.57
C ALA A 920 -7.23 12.49 -7.72
N ASP A 921 -7.02 12.01 -8.95
CA ASP A 921 -6.65 10.61 -9.17
C ASP A 921 -5.17 10.35 -8.89
N SER A 922 -4.24 11.25 -9.22
CA SER A 922 -2.81 11.01 -8.90
C SER A 922 -2.52 10.89 -7.41
N SER A 923 -3.29 11.57 -6.55
CA SER A 923 -3.15 11.52 -5.08
C SER A 923 -3.89 10.35 -4.42
N LYS A 924 -4.81 9.70 -5.14
CA LYS A 924 -5.41 8.42 -4.73
C LYS A 924 -4.46 7.27 -5.03
N PHE A 925 -3.81 7.28 -6.19
CA PHE A 925 -2.87 6.21 -6.59
C PHE A 925 -1.66 6.10 -5.66
N THR A 926 -1.08 7.21 -5.21
CA THR A 926 0.03 7.16 -4.22
C THR A 926 -0.42 6.56 -2.89
N LYS A 927 -1.68 6.78 -2.47
CA LYS A 927 -2.22 6.29 -1.20
C LYS A 927 -2.76 4.85 -1.27
N LEU A 928 -3.27 4.43 -2.43
CA LEU A 928 -3.64 3.05 -2.67
C LEU A 928 -2.40 2.17 -2.80
N ALA A 929 -1.33 2.67 -3.45
CA ALA A 929 -0.02 2.01 -3.43
C ALA A 929 0.58 1.91 -2.01
N GLU A 930 0.33 2.91 -1.14
CA GLU A 930 0.65 2.84 0.29
C GLU A 930 -0.25 1.85 1.07
N GLN A 931 -1.50 1.63 0.63
CA GLN A 931 -2.43 0.65 1.22
C GLN A 931 -2.18 -0.79 0.78
N THR A 932 -1.58 -1.02 -0.41
CA THR A 932 -1.10 -2.36 -0.81
C THR A 932 0.21 -2.73 -0.11
N LYS A 933 0.95 -1.75 0.45
CA LYS A 933 2.06 -2.01 1.38
C LYS A 933 1.59 -2.50 2.76
N THR A 934 0.31 -2.34 3.11
CA THR A 934 -0.24 -2.72 4.44
C THR A 934 -0.48 -4.23 4.61
N PHE A 935 -0.22 -5.04 3.57
CA PHE A 935 -0.20 -6.51 3.67
C PHE A 935 1.22 -7.09 3.83
N ARG A 936 2.25 -6.24 4.02
CA ARG A 936 3.49 -6.63 4.69
C ARG A 936 3.32 -6.36 6.20
N PRO A 937 3.78 -7.23 7.11
CA PRO A 937 4.06 -6.78 8.46
C PRO A 937 5.21 -5.77 8.34
N ASN A 938 4.89 -4.48 8.37
CA ASN A 938 5.89 -3.42 8.37
C ASN A 938 5.72 -2.63 9.66
N ASP A 939 6.67 -2.85 10.57
CA ASP A 939 7.09 -1.91 11.59
C ASP A 939 7.59 -0.62 10.93
N GLU A 940 6.71 0.32 10.60
CA GLU A 940 7.10 1.70 10.33
C GLU A 940 6.02 2.67 10.85
N ASP A 941 5.98 2.84 12.18
CA ASP A 941 5.66 4.10 12.84
C ASP A 941 6.13 4.03 14.33
N ASP A 942 7.43 3.86 14.55
CA ASP A 942 8.06 4.23 15.82
C ASP A 942 9.50 4.72 15.60
N ASP A 943 9.64 6.04 15.54
CA ASP A 943 10.87 6.79 15.21
C ASP A 943 11.93 6.76 16.35
N ASP A 944 12.08 5.64 17.08
CA ASP A 944 13.11 5.48 18.13
C ASP A 944 13.46 4.02 18.55
N SER A 945 13.08 2.98 17.79
CA SER A 945 13.50 1.58 18.08
C SER A 945 14.58 1.07 17.11
N ASP A 946 15.83 1.36 17.47
CA ASP A 946 17.08 1.04 16.77
C ASP A 946 17.50 -0.46 16.87
N ASP A 947 16.53 -1.37 17.05
CA ASP A 947 16.75 -2.78 17.45
C ASP A 947 16.22 -3.86 16.48
N ASP A 948 15.59 -3.53 15.34
CA ASP A 948 15.38 -4.50 14.24
C ASP A 948 16.49 -4.42 13.21
N PHE A 949 17.50 -5.28 13.36
CA PHE A 949 18.49 -5.56 12.34
C PHE A 949 18.56 -7.07 12.07
N SER A 950 17.43 -7.69 11.74
CA SER A 950 17.41 -9.01 11.08
C SER A 950 17.48 -8.79 9.57
N ASP A 951 18.65 -8.39 9.11
CA ASP A 951 18.94 -8.20 7.70
C ASP A 951 20.10 -9.15 7.41
N ASP A 952 19.82 -10.43 7.65
CA ASP A 952 20.54 -11.57 7.11
C ASP A 952 20.19 -11.66 5.62
N GLU A 953 20.60 -10.65 4.86
CA GLU A 953 20.79 -10.84 3.43
C GLU A 953 21.84 -11.96 3.32
N GLU A 954 21.42 -13.17 2.92
CA GLU A 954 22.27 -14.35 2.65
C GLU A 954 23.23 -14.08 1.47
N LEU A 955 24.07 -13.05 1.58
CA LEU A 955 25.14 -12.72 0.65
C LEU A 955 26.27 -13.73 0.87
N HIS A 956 26.27 -14.80 0.08
CA HIS A 956 27.33 -15.79 0.15
C HIS A 956 28.67 -15.17 -0.24
N SER A 957 29.55 -15.00 0.74
CA SER A 957 30.83 -14.33 0.57
C SER A 957 32.00 -15.31 0.64
N PRO A 958 33.08 -15.13 -0.14
CA PRO A 958 34.30 -15.93 -0.01
C PRO A 958 34.93 -15.94 1.38
N ILE A 959 34.56 -15.00 2.26
CA ILE A 959 35.02 -14.99 3.66
C ILE A 959 34.24 -15.96 4.54
N ASP A 960 33.07 -16.46 4.12
CA ASP A 960 32.26 -17.41 4.89
C ASP A 960 33.05 -18.67 5.22
N GLU A 961 33.81 -19.17 4.24
CA GLU A 961 34.70 -20.32 4.40
C GLU A 961 35.98 -20.05 5.22
N VAL A 962 36.25 -18.79 5.57
CA VAL A 962 37.47 -18.38 6.29
C VAL A 962 37.16 -18.26 7.78
N ASP A 963 37.72 -19.17 8.57
CA ASP A 963 37.65 -19.11 10.03
C ASP A 963 38.57 -17.99 10.58
N PRO A 964 38.04 -16.95 11.26
CA PRO A 964 38.83 -15.82 11.74
C PRO A 964 39.87 -16.20 12.80
N PHE A 965 39.60 -17.22 13.63
CA PHE A 965 40.51 -17.66 14.68
C PHE A 965 41.71 -18.42 14.08
N VAL A 966 41.44 -19.30 13.12
CA VAL A 966 42.49 -20.01 12.37
C VAL A 966 43.36 -19.02 11.59
N PHE A 967 42.75 -18.05 10.91
CA PHE A 967 43.45 -17.01 10.17
C PHE A 967 44.36 -16.16 11.09
N PHE A 968 43.87 -15.79 12.27
CA PHE A 968 44.66 -15.08 13.28
C PHE A 968 45.89 -15.88 13.73
N VAL A 969 45.71 -17.14 14.15
CA VAL A 969 46.81 -17.97 14.65
C VAL A 969 47.88 -18.22 13.57
N ASP A 970 47.46 -18.49 12.33
CA ASP A 970 48.40 -18.71 11.24
C ASP A 970 49.16 -17.43 10.89
N THR A 971 48.49 -16.27 10.92
CA THR A 971 49.15 -14.96 10.76
C THR A 971 50.18 -14.70 11.86
N MET A 972 49.87 -15.04 13.12
CA MET A 972 50.82 -14.91 14.22
C MET A 972 52.04 -15.84 14.07
N LYS A 973 51.87 -17.05 13.55
CA LYS A 973 53.00 -17.94 13.22
C LYS A 973 53.87 -17.36 12.12
N VAL A 974 53.25 -16.76 11.09
CA VAL A 974 53.98 -16.05 10.03
C VAL A 974 54.79 -14.91 10.64
N MET A 975 54.16 -14.05 11.47
CA MET A 975 54.83 -12.95 12.16
C MET A 975 55.99 -13.44 13.05
N GLN A 976 55.80 -14.52 13.81
CA GLN A 976 56.85 -15.12 14.64
C GLN A 976 58.06 -15.58 13.80
N SER A 977 57.81 -16.06 12.57
CA SER A 977 58.86 -16.51 11.66
C SER A 977 59.57 -15.36 10.93
N SER A 978 58.84 -14.30 10.58
CA SER A 978 59.36 -13.15 9.81
C SER A 978 59.99 -12.07 10.68
N ASP A 979 59.44 -11.82 11.88
CA ASP A 979 59.95 -10.85 12.86
C ASP A 979 59.89 -11.40 14.31
N PRO A 980 60.85 -12.26 14.69
CA PRO A 980 60.90 -12.86 16.03
C PRO A 980 61.06 -11.84 17.17
N LEU A 981 61.75 -10.71 16.89
CA LEU A 981 62.02 -9.67 17.89
C LEU A 981 60.79 -8.78 18.12
N GLY A 982 60.07 -8.41 17.04
CA GLY A 982 58.80 -7.72 17.12
C GLY A 982 57.74 -8.54 17.86
N PHE A 983 57.64 -9.83 17.56
CA PHE A 983 56.72 -10.75 18.25
C PHE A 983 57.04 -10.90 19.75
N GLN A 984 58.33 -11.03 20.12
CA GLN A 984 58.74 -11.08 21.53
C GLN A 984 58.42 -9.79 22.29
N ASN A 985 58.67 -8.63 21.68
CA ASN A 985 58.35 -7.33 22.28
C ASN A 985 56.84 -7.14 22.45
N LEU A 986 56.03 -7.52 21.46
CA LEU A 986 54.58 -7.48 21.53
C LEU A 986 54.07 -8.35 22.70
N THR A 987 54.54 -9.60 22.78
CA THR A 987 54.14 -10.54 23.84
C THR A 987 54.53 -10.05 25.24
N GLN A 988 55.72 -9.45 25.40
CA GLN A 988 56.21 -8.97 26.70
C GLN A 988 55.57 -7.65 27.17
N THR A 989 55.04 -6.84 26.25
CA THR A 989 54.41 -5.54 26.56
C THR A 989 52.89 -5.63 26.73
N LEU A 990 52.30 -6.79 26.47
CA LEU A 990 50.88 -7.06 26.70
C LEU A 990 50.57 -7.28 28.18
N GLU A 991 49.42 -6.79 28.63
CA GLU A 991 48.90 -7.07 29.96
C GLU A 991 48.55 -8.56 30.10
N PHE A 992 48.58 -9.06 31.35
CA PHE A 992 48.32 -10.46 31.64
C PHE A 992 46.93 -10.94 31.17
N SER A 993 45.93 -10.05 31.16
CA SER A 993 44.59 -10.29 30.61
C SER A 993 44.63 -10.65 29.13
N TYR A 994 45.30 -9.84 28.30
CA TYR A 994 45.41 -10.08 26.85
C TYR A 994 46.30 -11.28 26.52
N GLN A 995 47.31 -11.59 27.34
CA GLN A 995 48.08 -12.83 27.20
C GLN A 995 47.21 -14.08 27.45
N ALA A 996 46.30 -14.03 28.42
CA ALA A 996 45.34 -15.09 28.66
C ALA A 996 44.32 -15.22 27.51
N LEU A 997 43.80 -14.09 27.00
CA LEU A 997 42.91 -14.07 25.83
C LEU A 997 43.58 -14.66 24.58
N ALA A 998 44.82 -14.27 24.28
CA ALA A 998 45.57 -14.82 23.15
C ALA A 998 45.74 -16.34 23.24
N ASN A 999 46.02 -16.88 24.44
CA ASN A 999 46.09 -18.33 24.64
C ASN A 999 44.72 -19.01 24.49
N GLY A 1000 43.65 -18.39 24.98
CA GLY A 1000 42.27 -18.90 24.82
C GLY A 1000 41.82 -18.93 23.36
N VAL A 1001 42.12 -17.87 22.60
CA VAL A 1001 41.89 -17.79 21.15
C VAL A 1001 42.68 -18.85 20.41
N ALA A 1002 43.95 -19.06 20.76
CA ALA A 1002 44.78 -20.10 20.14
C ALA A 1002 44.24 -21.53 20.37
N GLN A 1003 43.76 -21.82 21.58
CA GLN A 1003 43.12 -23.11 21.89
C GLN A 1003 41.80 -23.29 21.12
N HIS A 1004 41.00 -22.23 21.01
CA HIS A 1004 39.75 -22.28 20.26
C HIS A 1004 40.01 -22.47 18.75
N ALA A 1005 41.02 -21.82 18.19
CA ALA A 1005 41.43 -22.02 16.80
C ALA A 1005 41.86 -23.47 16.49
N GLU A 1006 42.52 -24.15 17.44
CA GLU A 1006 42.87 -25.57 17.30
C GLU A 1006 41.63 -26.49 17.29
N LEU A 1007 40.61 -26.16 18.10
CA LEU A 1007 39.32 -26.87 18.08
C LEU A 1007 38.59 -26.66 16.74
N ARG A 1008 38.42 -25.40 16.31
CA ARG A 1008 37.81 -25.04 15.03
C ARG A 1008 38.50 -25.70 13.85
N ARG A 1009 39.84 -25.76 13.85
CA ARG A 1009 40.60 -26.46 12.80
C ARG A 1009 40.22 -27.95 12.70
N GLY A 1010 39.98 -28.63 13.83
CA GLY A 1010 39.53 -30.01 13.84
C GLY A 1010 38.09 -30.18 13.33
N GLU A 1011 37.20 -29.26 13.67
CA GLU A 1011 35.80 -29.22 13.19
C GLU A 1011 35.74 -28.98 11.69
N THR A 1012 36.45 -27.97 11.16
CA THR A 1012 36.49 -27.68 9.72
C THR A 1012 37.09 -28.82 8.90
N GLU A 1013 38.09 -29.54 9.43
CA GLU A 1013 38.63 -30.75 8.78
C GLU A 1013 37.59 -31.88 8.72
N LYS A 1014 36.77 -32.03 9.77
CA LYS A 1014 35.67 -33.00 9.83
C LYS A 1014 34.54 -32.64 8.86
N GLU A 1015 34.12 -31.38 8.83
CA GLU A 1015 33.12 -30.86 7.88
C GLU A 1015 33.58 -31.02 6.42
N LYS A 1016 34.86 -30.78 6.12
CA LYS A 1016 35.43 -31.03 4.78
C LYS A 1016 35.44 -32.51 4.42
N LEU A 1017 35.67 -33.41 5.37
CA LEU A 1017 35.57 -34.85 5.16
C LEU A 1017 34.12 -35.30 4.93
N GLU A 1018 33.16 -34.72 5.64
CA GLU A 1018 31.73 -34.98 5.48
C GLU A 1018 31.22 -34.44 4.13
N LYS A 1019 31.52 -33.19 3.76
CA LYS A 1019 31.19 -32.59 2.45
C LYS A 1019 31.81 -33.35 1.27
N SER A 1020 33.06 -33.82 1.41
CA SER A 1020 33.72 -34.64 0.36
C SER A 1020 33.19 -36.07 0.27
N SER A 1021 32.64 -36.63 1.35
CA SER A 1021 31.93 -37.91 1.31
C SER A 1021 30.55 -37.78 0.66
N ALA A 1022 29.82 -36.68 0.91
CA ALA A 1022 28.52 -36.40 0.29
C ALA A 1022 28.61 -36.16 -1.23
N THR A 1023 29.71 -35.56 -1.72
CA THR A 1023 29.94 -35.35 -3.17
C THR A 1023 30.35 -36.61 -3.94
N ILE A 1024 30.68 -37.72 -3.25
CA ILE A 1024 31.00 -39.01 -3.89
C ILE A 1024 29.74 -39.89 -4.03
N ASP A 1025 28.70 -39.63 -3.21
CA ASP A 1025 27.43 -40.36 -3.22
C ASP A 1025 26.28 -39.60 -3.95
N SER A 1026 26.50 -38.35 -4.40
CA SER A 1026 25.65 -37.59 -5.35
C SER A 1026 26.18 -37.67 -6.78
#